data_AF-A0A1E9VUW5-F1
#
_entry.id   AF-A0A1E9VUW5-F1
#
_cell.length_a   1.000
_cell.length_b   1.000
_cell.length_c   1.000
_cell.angle_alpha   90.00
_cell.angle_beta   90.00
_cell.angle_gamma   90.00
#
_symmetry.space_group_name_H-M   'P 1'
#
loop_
_entity.id
_entity.type
_entity.pdbx_description
1 polymer ?
#
loop_
_entity_poly.entity_id
_entity_poly.type
_entity_poly.pdbx_seq_one_letter_code
_entity_poly.pdbx_strand_id
1 'polypeptide(L)'
;MLRFWYWLTLKVYYDKLLTKGAASYLTIISVLVFMAAFAEGFAWGHLGSTFTHDNPWLGRIGLGCFVGFALLFFDRQMITADFLEDKHKRQLLPYLHNIEKPQASSGFVGKVQGFWYYLRSLKIYLFLVCRLAIILGSLYVTAPFLTQILFKTDIEQKQFEQYEQSIESAKNEIIGKIDDEIRAKKEKINSLRVKLDTEISGGRGTGRGKGPIAQNLENEILEHKAELETLIKDRNDKEKKIEDVIIGYNDKTLDEGVLTALGIKVAKDSPLFRERAIEQLEKDSAYQKVKQAVDFFLLGLGLILILGKFFQTKSVQLYFSEILQEKWLKYERGVFDEYLNPTERSSSLLPTTTAFPAEFEAMMVRYNNNISEYESQERQKRDKEKSDHMAQQAYFLGRAKEYKDSHAEFHNRAYNQEVTELALAEIDAQEQAYLAKYGKNYYKWSHEKQALSDELQAIDKEYKSKQNGRQEYEEERLAKLEQVQRDLDILKVKVVGSEHDYTLEGTKTYEHIQKSIAYHKQQIKALEDAHLEYDENLVKLAKQMTYLTQEIEGLNLKLKPYYDKLAEFEQYREVIYQKRLDYMSDHIKHNPYDDYNTEEDLAYYAKHLQQEAKNSESGLLGARTHWHRVPSDPQVKIPSHQAEMLSHESQD
;
A
#
# COMPACT_ATOMS: atom_id res chain seq x y z
N MET A 1 19.85 -25.49 31.57
CA MET A 1 19.19 -26.81 31.56
C MET A 1 18.00 -26.90 30.59
N LEU A 2 16.91 -26.11 30.75
CA LEU A 2 15.68 -26.24 29.92
C LEU A 2 15.91 -26.46 28.40
N ARG A 3 16.72 -25.62 27.73
CA ARG A 3 17.00 -25.78 26.27
C ARG A 3 17.55 -27.17 25.90
N PHE A 4 18.38 -27.77 26.75
CA PHE A 4 18.91 -29.13 26.53
C PHE A 4 17.81 -30.18 26.70
N TRP A 5 16.90 -30.02 27.66
CA TRP A 5 15.76 -30.92 27.84
C TRP A 5 14.74 -30.85 26.68
N TYR A 6 14.45 -29.65 26.19
CA TYR A 6 13.66 -29.46 24.96
C TYR A 6 14.36 -30.07 23.73
N TRP A 7 15.69 -29.96 23.65
CA TRP A 7 16.46 -30.65 22.63
C TRP A 7 16.26 -32.17 22.73
N LEU A 8 16.53 -32.78 23.90
CA LEU A 8 16.33 -34.22 24.13
C LEU A 8 14.92 -34.67 23.69
N THR A 9 13.87 -34.02 24.20
CA THR A 9 12.45 -34.36 23.95
C THR A 9 11.90 -33.99 22.56
N LEU A 10 12.76 -33.72 21.57
CA LEU A 10 12.39 -33.36 20.19
C LEU A 10 11.53 -32.08 20.05
N LYS A 11 11.43 -31.27 21.11
CA LYS A 11 10.63 -30.04 21.16
C LYS A 11 11.40 -28.84 20.59
N VAL A 12 11.58 -28.80 19.28
CA VAL A 12 12.37 -27.78 18.55
C VAL A 12 11.88 -26.35 18.82
N TYR A 13 10.56 -26.12 18.84
CA TYR A 13 9.93 -24.81 19.03
C TYR A 13 9.48 -24.58 20.47
N TYR A 14 10.10 -25.25 21.44
CA TYR A 14 9.69 -25.23 22.86
C TYR A 14 8.22 -25.65 23.00
N ASP A 15 7.43 -24.99 23.85
CA ASP A 15 6.01 -25.29 24.02
C ASP A 15 5.08 -24.41 23.12
N LYS A 16 5.64 -23.67 22.14
CA LYS A 16 4.83 -22.88 21.17
C LYS A 16 4.08 -23.80 20.22
N LEU A 17 2.76 -23.57 20.08
CA LEU A 17 1.85 -24.45 19.34
C LEU A 17 1.93 -25.94 19.76
N LEU A 18 2.39 -26.24 20.98
CA LEU A 18 2.52 -27.62 21.45
C LEU A 18 1.37 -28.01 22.37
N THR A 19 0.48 -28.88 21.91
CA THR A 19 -0.56 -29.44 22.78
C THR A 19 0.03 -30.46 23.77
N LYS A 20 -0.63 -30.66 24.92
CA LYS A 20 -0.19 -31.65 25.93
C LYS A 20 -0.02 -33.07 25.33
N GLY A 21 -0.93 -33.48 24.44
CA GLY A 21 -0.84 -34.77 23.75
C GLY A 21 0.35 -34.87 22.79
N ALA A 22 0.63 -33.81 22.03
CA ALA A 22 1.81 -33.73 21.16
C ALA A 22 3.12 -33.77 21.98
N ALA A 23 3.18 -33.08 23.12
CA ALA A 23 4.33 -33.10 24.02
C ALA A 23 4.64 -34.52 24.56
N SER A 24 3.61 -35.26 24.99
CA SER A 24 3.79 -36.65 25.46
C SER A 24 4.26 -37.56 24.33
N TYR A 25 3.66 -37.47 23.14
CA TYR A 25 4.05 -38.24 21.97
C TYR A 25 5.52 -38.00 21.57
N LEU A 26 5.97 -36.74 21.51
CA LEU A 26 7.36 -36.40 21.22
C LEU A 26 8.35 -36.93 22.28
N THR A 27 7.91 -36.97 23.55
CA THR A 27 8.72 -37.54 24.64
C THR A 27 8.86 -39.06 24.51
N ILE A 28 7.79 -39.77 24.12
CA ILE A 28 7.84 -41.23 23.85
C ILE A 28 8.75 -41.53 22.65
N ILE A 29 8.59 -40.80 21.54
CA ILE A 29 9.46 -40.99 20.37
C ILE A 29 10.92 -40.64 20.66
N SER A 30 11.18 -39.59 21.44
CA SER A 30 12.53 -39.29 21.95
C SER A 30 13.17 -40.52 22.60
N VAL A 31 12.47 -41.21 23.50
CA VAL A 31 13.00 -42.42 24.16
C VAL A 31 13.32 -43.53 23.14
N LEU A 32 12.46 -43.75 22.15
CA LEU A 32 12.68 -44.75 21.09
C LEU A 32 13.90 -44.41 20.21
N VAL A 33 14.08 -43.14 19.85
CA VAL A 33 15.27 -42.64 19.12
C VAL A 33 16.54 -42.87 19.95
N PHE A 34 16.53 -42.55 21.24
CA PHE A 34 17.67 -42.82 22.12
C PHE A 34 17.95 -44.33 22.23
N MET A 35 16.94 -45.18 22.39
CA MET A 35 17.13 -46.64 22.42
C MET A 35 17.76 -47.17 21.14
N ALA A 36 17.30 -46.73 19.97
CA ALA A 36 17.90 -47.08 18.68
C ALA A 36 19.37 -46.60 18.61
N ALA A 37 19.63 -45.32 18.87
CA ALA A 37 20.97 -44.75 18.84
C ALA A 37 21.95 -45.41 19.83
N PHE A 38 21.48 -45.84 21.01
CA PHE A 38 22.29 -46.59 21.97
C PHE A 38 22.60 -48.01 21.50
N ALA A 39 21.61 -48.76 20.97
CA ALA A 39 21.84 -50.11 20.46
C ALA A 39 22.89 -50.10 19.33
N GLU A 40 22.78 -49.13 18.42
CA GLU A 40 23.74 -48.87 17.35
C GLU A 40 25.12 -48.49 17.91
N GLY A 41 25.17 -47.49 18.80
CA GLY A 41 26.43 -47.05 19.41
C GLY A 41 27.16 -48.16 20.18
N PHE A 42 26.45 -49.09 20.83
CA PHE A 42 27.06 -50.24 21.49
C PHE A 42 27.62 -51.27 20.50
N ALA A 43 26.89 -51.59 19.42
CA ALA A 43 27.36 -52.56 18.43
C ALA A 43 28.53 -52.00 17.60
N TRP A 44 28.43 -50.77 17.10
CA TRP A 44 29.50 -50.09 16.38
C TRP A 44 30.69 -49.75 17.27
N GLY A 45 30.48 -49.53 18.58
CA GLY A 45 31.56 -49.48 19.55
C GLY A 45 32.25 -50.84 19.72
N HIS A 46 31.51 -51.95 19.76
CA HIS A 46 32.12 -53.27 19.83
C HIS A 46 32.91 -53.61 18.56
N LEU A 47 32.39 -53.30 17.38
CA LEU A 47 33.16 -53.33 16.13
C LEU A 47 34.41 -52.43 16.23
N GLY A 48 34.26 -51.19 16.71
CA GLY A 48 35.38 -50.26 16.90
C GLY A 48 36.51 -50.85 17.75
N SER A 49 36.17 -51.63 18.78
CA SER A 49 37.16 -52.27 19.66
C SER A 49 38.01 -53.34 18.97
N THR A 50 37.56 -53.94 17.85
CA THR A 50 38.37 -54.91 17.09
C THR A 50 39.38 -54.23 16.14
N PHE A 51 39.21 -52.95 15.83
CA PHE A 51 40.20 -52.20 15.05
C PHE A 51 41.36 -51.64 15.90
N THR A 52 41.19 -51.56 17.23
CA THR A 52 42.17 -50.94 18.14
C THR A 52 42.61 -51.92 19.23
N HIS A 53 43.24 -53.04 18.84
CA HIS A 53 43.66 -54.13 19.76
C HIS A 53 44.48 -53.64 20.97
N ASP A 54 45.41 -52.71 20.79
CA ASP A 54 46.27 -52.19 21.87
C ASP A 54 45.53 -51.28 22.87
N ASN A 55 44.43 -50.66 22.45
CA ASN A 55 43.58 -49.84 23.32
C ASN A 55 42.10 -49.96 22.90
N PRO A 56 41.42 -51.07 23.27
CA PRO A 56 40.06 -51.36 22.82
C PRO A 56 39.03 -50.31 23.23
N TRP A 57 39.30 -49.57 24.32
CA TRP A 57 38.45 -48.46 24.79
C TRP A 57 38.42 -47.29 23.80
N LEU A 58 39.52 -47.01 23.11
CA LEU A 58 39.60 -45.91 22.15
C LEU A 58 38.68 -46.13 20.96
N GLY A 59 38.74 -47.32 20.34
CA GLY A 59 37.83 -47.70 19.27
C GLY A 59 36.37 -47.81 19.74
N ARG A 60 36.15 -48.34 20.95
CA ARG A 60 34.81 -48.50 21.53
C ARG A 60 34.08 -47.19 21.77
N ILE A 61 34.77 -46.21 22.36
CA ILE A 61 34.21 -44.88 22.60
C ILE A 61 34.17 -44.10 21.28
N GLY A 62 35.25 -44.10 20.50
CA GLY A 62 35.36 -43.34 19.25
C GLY A 62 34.29 -43.70 18.22
N LEU A 63 34.28 -44.95 17.75
CA LEU A 63 33.34 -45.38 16.71
C LEU A 63 31.91 -45.49 17.24
N GLY A 64 31.74 -45.97 18.47
CA GLY A 64 30.43 -46.10 19.11
C GLY A 64 29.73 -44.76 19.33
N CYS A 65 30.42 -43.76 19.88
CA CYS A 65 29.86 -42.41 19.99
C CYS A 65 29.65 -41.76 18.62
N PHE A 66 30.57 -41.92 17.67
CA PHE A 66 30.42 -41.34 16.33
C PHE A 66 29.14 -41.85 15.62
N VAL A 67 28.95 -43.16 15.52
CA VAL A 67 27.78 -43.74 14.85
C VAL A 67 26.51 -43.51 15.65
N GLY A 68 26.55 -43.67 16.98
CA GLY A 68 25.41 -43.40 17.87
C GLY A 68 24.92 -41.94 17.76
N PHE A 69 25.83 -40.95 17.76
CA PHE A 69 25.44 -39.55 17.54
C PHE A 69 24.97 -39.30 16.10
N ALA A 70 25.62 -39.87 15.08
CA ALA A 70 25.21 -39.70 13.69
C ALA A 70 23.76 -40.19 13.46
N LEU A 71 23.40 -41.34 14.01
CA LEU A 71 22.05 -41.90 13.93
C LEU A 71 21.05 -41.15 14.81
N LEU A 72 21.45 -40.72 16.03
CA LEU A 72 20.63 -39.83 16.87
C LEU A 72 20.27 -38.53 16.14
N PHE A 73 21.24 -37.90 15.46
CA PHE A 73 21.00 -36.70 14.66
C PHE A 73 20.14 -36.99 13.42
N PHE A 74 20.39 -38.10 12.72
CA PHE A 74 19.60 -38.49 11.54
C PHE A 74 18.12 -38.74 11.90
N ASP A 75 17.86 -39.58 12.89
CA ASP A 75 16.51 -39.92 13.33
C ASP A 75 15.78 -38.71 13.89
N ARG A 76 16.47 -37.85 14.65
CA ARG A 76 15.96 -36.55 15.06
C ARG A 76 15.49 -35.75 13.84
N GLN A 77 16.34 -35.54 12.84
CA GLN A 77 16.02 -34.72 11.68
C GLN A 77 14.86 -35.30 10.87
N MET A 78 14.80 -36.63 10.70
CA MET A 78 13.66 -37.33 10.08
C MET A 78 12.36 -37.06 10.84
N ILE A 79 12.38 -37.12 12.18
CA ILE A 79 11.18 -36.90 13.00
C ILE A 79 10.77 -35.44 13.07
N THR A 80 11.72 -34.50 13.10
CA THR A 80 11.42 -33.06 13.12
C THR A 80 11.16 -32.47 11.74
N ALA A 81 11.32 -33.23 10.65
CA ALA A 81 11.05 -32.78 9.29
C ALA A 81 9.59 -32.34 9.10
N ASP A 82 9.40 -31.15 8.53
CA ASP A 82 8.08 -30.61 8.22
C ASP A 82 7.43 -31.37 7.06
N PHE A 83 6.24 -31.92 7.30
CA PHE A 83 5.41 -32.62 6.29
C PHE A 83 4.39 -31.70 5.63
N LEU A 84 4.19 -30.50 6.17
CA LEU A 84 3.23 -29.52 5.69
C LEU A 84 3.90 -28.35 4.96
N GLU A 85 5.23 -28.33 4.81
CA GLU A 85 6.02 -27.26 4.14
C GLU A 85 5.34 -26.82 2.82
N ASP A 86 5.12 -27.76 1.89
CA ASP A 86 4.50 -27.47 0.58
C ASP A 86 3.02 -27.02 0.69
N LYS A 87 2.27 -27.58 1.64
CA LYS A 87 0.86 -27.22 1.87
C LYS A 87 0.75 -25.80 2.40
N HIS A 88 1.55 -25.47 3.42
CA HIS A 88 1.58 -24.14 4.04
C HIS A 88 2.26 -23.10 3.16
N LYS A 89 3.26 -23.45 2.33
CA LYS A 89 3.75 -22.56 1.27
C LYS A 89 2.62 -22.14 0.32
N ARG A 90 1.81 -23.09 -0.16
CA ARG A 90 0.65 -22.80 -1.02
C ARG A 90 -0.43 -21.97 -0.32
N GLN A 91 -0.77 -22.30 0.92
CA GLN A 91 -1.93 -21.71 1.62
C GLN A 91 -1.64 -20.44 2.43
N LEU A 92 -0.43 -20.29 2.98
CA LEU A 92 -0.06 -19.20 3.90
C LEU A 92 1.01 -18.24 3.33
N LEU A 93 1.69 -18.63 2.24
CA LEU A 93 2.74 -17.86 1.55
C LEU A 93 2.63 -17.97 -0.01
N PRO A 94 1.45 -17.77 -0.62
CA PRO A 94 1.22 -18.04 -2.05
C PRO A 94 2.13 -17.23 -3.00
N TYR A 95 2.58 -16.05 -2.57
CA TYR A 95 3.52 -15.21 -3.31
C TYR A 95 4.88 -15.89 -3.48
N LEU A 96 5.44 -16.51 -2.44
CA LEU A 96 6.70 -17.26 -2.52
C LEU A 96 6.54 -18.56 -3.32
N HIS A 97 5.41 -19.26 -3.17
CA HIS A 97 5.17 -20.51 -3.90
C HIS A 97 5.17 -20.33 -5.42
N ASN A 98 4.70 -19.19 -5.91
CA ASN A 98 4.73 -18.89 -7.35
C ASN A 98 6.12 -18.47 -7.88
N ILE A 99 7.02 -18.01 -7.00
CA ILE A 99 8.40 -17.65 -7.35
C ILE A 99 9.33 -18.87 -7.30
N GLU A 100 9.11 -19.82 -6.37
CA GLU A 100 9.94 -21.04 -6.26
C GLU A 100 9.74 -22.06 -7.43
N LYS A 101 8.76 -21.85 -8.32
CA LYS A 101 8.58 -22.70 -9.50
C LYS A 101 9.76 -22.48 -10.47
N PRO A 102 10.58 -23.50 -10.78
CA PRO A 102 11.67 -23.33 -11.73
C PRO A 102 11.09 -22.98 -13.10
N GLN A 103 11.48 -21.82 -13.66
CA GLN A 103 11.25 -21.54 -15.08
C GLN A 103 11.96 -22.63 -15.89
N ALA A 104 11.19 -23.34 -16.71
CA ALA A 104 11.65 -24.53 -17.42
C ALA A 104 12.67 -24.18 -18.51
N SER A 105 13.95 -24.06 -18.14
CA SER A 105 15.04 -24.00 -19.10
C SER A 105 15.24 -25.39 -19.74
N SER A 106 15.24 -25.46 -21.06
CA SER A 106 15.25 -26.73 -21.83
C SER A 106 16.62 -27.43 -21.88
N GLY A 107 17.64 -26.88 -21.21
CA GLY A 107 19.01 -27.39 -21.22
C GLY A 107 19.33 -28.44 -20.14
N PHE A 108 20.56 -28.96 -20.19
CA PHE A 108 21.09 -29.89 -19.19
C PHE A 108 21.03 -29.32 -17.76
N VAL A 109 21.33 -28.02 -17.60
CA VAL A 109 21.21 -27.30 -16.32
C VAL A 109 19.77 -27.31 -15.79
N GLY A 110 18.78 -27.12 -16.65
CA GLY A 110 17.36 -27.20 -16.29
C GLY A 110 16.90 -28.61 -15.92
N LYS A 111 17.44 -29.65 -16.57
CA LYS A 111 17.22 -31.05 -16.16
C LYS A 111 17.83 -31.35 -14.78
N VAL A 112 19.03 -30.86 -14.51
CA VAL A 112 19.69 -31.02 -13.20
C VAL A 112 18.96 -30.24 -12.11
N GLN A 113 18.57 -28.99 -12.36
CA GLN A 113 17.74 -28.20 -11.43
C GLN A 113 16.37 -28.85 -11.20
N GLY A 114 15.72 -29.35 -12.26
CA GLY A 114 14.47 -30.10 -12.15
C GLY A 114 14.60 -31.37 -11.32
N PHE A 115 15.71 -32.12 -11.48
CA PHE A 115 16.01 -33.30 -10.67
C PHE A 115 16.24 -32.96 -9.19
N TRP A 116 17.04 -31.93 -8.88
CA TRP A 116 17.24 -31.45 -7.51
C TRP A 116 15.96 -30.89 -6.89
N TYR A 117 15.12 -30.19 -7.66
CA TYR A 117 13.81 -29.71 -7.22
C TYR A 117 12.85 -30.88 -6.94
N TYR A 118 12.85 -31.91 -7.79
CA TYR A 118 12.06 -33.13 -7.60
C TYR A 118 12.52 -33.89 -6.34
N LEU A 119 13.83 -34.11 -6.17
CA LEU A 119 14.43 -34.63 -4.93
C LEU A 119 14.08 -33.79 -3.69
N ARG A 120 14.05 -32.46 -3.82
CA ARG A 120 13.65 -31.54 -2.74
C ARG A 120 12.16 -31.66 -2.38
N SER A 121 11.26 -31.89 -3.35
CA SER A 121 9.85 -32.23 -3.07
C SER A 121 9.70 -33.63 -2.46
N LEU A 122 10.63 -34.54 -2.77
CA LEU A 122 10.70 -35.90 -2.23
C LEU A 122 11.55 -36.02 -0.94
N LYS A 123 11.95 -34.91 -0.28
CA LYS A 123 12.69 -34.88 1.00
C LYS A 123 12.24 -35.99 1.98
N ILE A 124 10.92 -36.10 2.15
CA ILE A 124 10.26 -37.05 3.05
C ILE A 124 10.57 -38.50 2.64
N TYR A 125 10.38 -38.83 1.36
CA TYR A 125 10.67 -40.16 0.82
C TYR A 125 12.16 -40.48 0.86
N LEU A 126 13.03 -39.49 0.66
CA LEU A 126 14.48 -39.66 0.78
C LEU A 126 14.87 -40.07 2.21
N PHE A 127 14.40 -39.35 3.24
CA PHE A 127 14.65 -39.73 4.64
C PHE A 127 14.12 -41.14 4.96
N LEU A 128 12.94 -41.51 4.46
CA LEU A 128 12.36 -42.84 4.67
C LEU A 128 13.17 -43.94 3.99
N VAL A 129 13.61 -43.75 2.73
CA VAL A 129 14.46 -44.72 2.01
C VAL A 129 15.82 -44.84 2.69
N CYS A 130 16.44 -43.73 3.08
CA CYS A 130 17.68 -43.75 3.86
C CYS A 130 17.50 -44.46 5.22
N ARG A 131 16.39 -44.25 5.92
CA ARG A 131 16.12 -44.98 7.18
C ARG A 131 15.92 -46.48 6.95
N LEU A 132 15.23 -46.87 5.88
CA LEU A 132 15.03 -48.29 5.54
C LEU A 132 16.37 -48.96 5.19
N ALA A 133 17.24 -48.26 4.44
CA ALA A 133 18.61 -48.70 4.18
C ALA A 133 19.45 -48.80 5.47
N ILE A 134 19.31 -47.87 6.41
CA ILE A 134 19.93 -47.95 7.74
C ILE A 134 19.45 -49.21 8.46
N ILE A 135 18.14 -49.48 8.54
CA ILE A 135 17.59 -50.68 9.22
C ILE A 135 18.15 -51.98 8.62
N LEU A 136 18.25 -52.07 7.28
CA LEU A 136 18.88 -53.22 6.63
C LEU A 136 20.38 -53.34 6.96
N GLY A 137 21.09 -52.21 7.01
CA GLY A 137 22.49 -52.15 7.48
C GLY A 137 22.64 -52.56 8.95
N SER A 138 21.71 -52.18 9.81
CA SER A 138 21.66 -52.56 11.23
C SER A 138 21.45 -54.06 11.40
N LEU A 139 20.56 -54.67 10.62
CA LEU A 139 20.38 -56.13 10.64
C LEU A 139 21.62 -56.88 10.13
N TYR A 140 22.35 -56.29 9.19
CA TYR A 140 23.58 -56.90 8.67
C TYR A 140 24.81 -56.73 9.59
N VAL A 141 24.96 -55.58 10.25
CA VAL A 141 26.15 -55.24 11.07
C VAL A 141 25.81 -55.20 12.56
N THR A 142 24.85 -54.36 12.96
CA THR A 142 24.54 -54.10 14.37
C THR A 142 24.02 -55.35 15.10
N ALA A 143 23.15 -56.14 14.46
CA ALA A 143 22.56 -57.33 15.06
C ALA A 143 23.57 -58.43 15.45
N PRO A 144 24.50 -58.89 14.58
CA PRO A 144 25.49 -59.89 14.98
C PRO A 144 26.43 -59.39 16.08
N PHE A 145 26.90 -58.12 16.04
CA PHE A 145 27.75 -57.60 17.11
C PHE A 145 26.99 -57.39 18.43
N LEU A 146 25.73 -56.98 18.40
CA LEU A 146 24.91 -56.89 19.62
C LEU A 146 24.65 -58.28 20.23
N THR A 147 24.45 -59.30 19.39
CA THR A 147 24.34 -60.70 19.81
C THR A 147 25.65 -61.20 20.45
N GLN A 148 26.81 -60.90 19.87
CA GLN A 148 28.12 -61.21 20.46
C GLN A 148 28.37 -60.53 21.81
N ILE A 149 27.83 -59.31 22.05
CA ILE A 149 27.90 -58.65 23.36
C ILE A 149 27.09 -59.42 24.41
N LEU A 150 25.89 -59.89 24.04
CA LEU A 150 25.03 -60.67 24.94
C LEU A 150 25.64 -62.03 25.31
N PHE A 151 26.32 -62.69 24.36
CA PHE A 151 27.01 -63.97 24.54
C PHE A 151 28.50 -63.84 24.91
N LYS A 152 28.94 -62.67 25.39
CA LYS A 152 30.37 -62.43 25.66
C LYS A 152 31.01 -63.49 26.57
N THR A 153 30.32 -63.90 27.63
CA THR A 153 30.79 -64.93 28.58
C THR A 153 30.88 -66.30 27.93
N ASP A 154 29.88 -66.69 27.14
CA ASP A 154 29.81 -68.01 26.51
C ASP A 154 30.83 -68.12 25.36
N ILE A 155 31.11 -67.02 24.66
CA ILE A 155 32.21 -66.91 23.69
C ILE A 155 33.56 -67.07 24.41
N GLU A 156 33.79 -66.37 25.53
CA GLU A 156 35.02 -66.50 26.33
C GLU A 156 35.22 -67.93 26.85
N GLN A 157 34.15 -68.60 27.29
CA GLN A 157 34.18 -70.01 27.69
C GLN A 157 34.50 -70.95 26.51
N LYS A 158 33.91 -70.73 25.34
CA LYS A 158 34.22 -71.55 24.15
C LYS A 158 35.62 -71.31 23.60
N GLN A 159 36.15 -70.10 23.70
CA GLN A 159 37.56 -69.82 23.43
C GLN A 159 38.48 -70.56 24.42
N PHE A 160 38.11 -70.63 25.71
CA PHE A 160 38.83 -71.41 26.72
C PHE A 160 38.84 -72.92 26.39
N GLU A 161 37.69 -73.53 26.08
CA GLU A 161 37.62 -74.96 25.71
C GLU A 161 38.51 -75.29 24.49
N GLN A 162 38.51 -74.43 23.47
CA GLN A 162 39.38 -74.60 22.29
C GLN A 162 40.87 -74.42 22.63
N TYR A 163 41.19 -73.53 23.57
CA TYR A 163 42.55 -73.32 24.05
C TYR A 163 43.07 -74.54 24.81
N GLU A 164 42.29 -75.09 25.74
CA GLU A 164 42.62 -76.30 26.50
C GLU A 164 42.89 -77.49 25.55
N GLN A 165 42.00 -77.74 24.58
CA GLN A 165 42.19 -78.77 23.55
C GLN A 165 43.47 -78.57 22.71
N SER A 166 43.86 -77.32 22.45
CA SER A 166 45.10 -77.02 21.70
C SER A 166 46.36 -77.31 22.53
N ILE A 167 46.33 -77.03 23.83
CA ILE A 167 47.41 -77.42 24.75
C ILE A 167 47.46 -78.93 24.90
N GLU A 168 46.33 -79.61 25.10
CA GLU A 168 46.28 -81.07 25.26
C GLU A 168 46.83 -81.79 24.01
N SER A 169 46.50 -81.29 22.82
CA SER A 169 47.06 -81.78 21.55
C SER A 169 48.59 -81.61 21.50
N ALA A 170 49.11 -80.45 21.91
CA ALA A 170 50.56 -80.20 21.99
C ALA A 170 51.25 -81.01 23.10
N LYS A 171 50.59 -81.23 24.25
CA LYS A 171 51.02 -82.12 25.34
C LYS A 171 51.24 -83.53 24.79
N ASN A 172 50.25 -84.06 24.07
CA ASN A 172 50.31 -85.39 23.49
C ASN A 172 51.41 -85.52 22.43
N GLU A 173 51.68 -84.49 21.61
CA GLU A 173 52.79 -84.52 20.64
C GLU A 173 54.17 -84.48 21.33
N ILE A 174 54.36 -83.58 22.31
CA ILE A 174 55.64 -83.41 23.00
C ILE A 174 55.96 -84.63 23.87
N ILE A 175 55.00 -85.08 24.69
CA ILE A 175 55.18 -86.25 25.56
C ILE A 175 55.27 -87.53 24.72
N GLY A 176 54.49 -87.66 23.65
CA GLY A 176 54.53 -88.83 22.76
C GLY A 176 55.91 -89.06 22.14
N LYS A 177 56.59 -88.00 21.69
CA LYS A 177 57.98 -88.10 21.18
C LYS A 177 58.95 -88.60 22.25
N ILE A 178 58.85 -88.07 23.47
CA ILE A 178 59.71 -88.49 24.59
C ILE A 178 59.39 -89.93 25.01
N ASP A 179 58.12 -90.34 25.03
CA ASP A 179 57.69 -91.71 25.36
C ASP A 179 58.14 -92.73 24.29
N ASP A 180 58.20 -92.34 23.01
CA ASP A 180 58.79 -93.15 21.93
C ASP A 180 60.33 -93.24 22.05
N GLU A 181 61.04 -92.16 22.40
CA GLU A 181 62.48 -92.18 22.70
C GLU A 181 62.79 -93.08 23.92
N ILE A 182 61.98 -92.96 24.98
CA ILE A 182 62.03 -93.83 26.17
C ILE A 182 61.81 -95.30 25.78
N ARG A 183 60.87 -95.59 24.86
CA ARG A 183 60.62 -96.96 24.37
C ARG A 183 61.82 -97.49 23.58
N ALA A 184 62.35 -96.71 22.64
CA ALA A 184 63.53 -97.07 21.85
C ALA A 184 64.77 -97.30 22.73
N LYS A 185 65.01 -96.47 23.76
CA LYS A 185 66.10 -96.68 24.74
C LYS A 185 65.88 -97.93 25.59
N LYS A 186 64.65 -98.21 26.06
CA LYS A 186 64.32 -99.46 26.78
C LYS A 186 64.56 -100.70 25.93
N GLU A 187 64.14 -100.68 24.66
CA GLU A 187 64.39 -101.75 23.70
C GLU A 187 65.90 -101.94 23.43
N LYS A 188 66.64 -100.84 23.26
CA LYS A 188 68.10 -100.86 23.12
C LYS A 188 68.79 -101.48 24.34
N ILE A 189 68.43 -101.08 25.56
CA ILE A 189 68.95 -101.65 26.81
C ILE A 189 68.66 -103.16 26.88
N ASN A 190 67.43 -103.58 26.54
CA ASN A 190 67.08 -105.01 26.52
C ASN A 190 67.90 -105.78 25.48
N SER A 191 68.11 -105.22 24.28
CA SER A 191 68.96 -105.82 23.24
C SER A 191 70.41 -105.98 23.69
N LEU A 192 70.95 -105.02 24.45
CA LEU A 192 72.30 -105.09 25.00
C LEU A 192 72.40 -106.08 26.17
N ARG A 193 71.38 -106.17 27.03
CA ARG A 193 71.31 -107.21 28.08
C ARG A 193 71.35 -108.61 27.48
N VAL A 194 70.54 -108.89 26.46
CA VAL A 194 70.54 -110.20 25.77
C VAL A 194 71.91 -110.52 25.17
N LYS A 195 72.62 -109.53 24.61
CA LYS A 195 74.00 -109.70 24.13
C LYS A 195 74.98 -109.97 25.28
N LEU A 196 74.88 -109.22 26.38
CA LEU A 196 75.72 -109.39 27.58
C LEU A 196 75.52 -110.78 28.20
N ASP A 197 74.29 -111.25 28.34
CA ASP A 197 73.98 -112.59 28.85
C ASP A 197 74.55 -113.69 27.94
N THR A 198 74.54 -113.47 26.61
CA THR A 198 75.16 -114.37 25.63
C THR A 198 76.69 -114.41 25.74
N GLU A 199 77.32 -113.25 25.96
CA GLU A 199 78.77 -113.13 26.14
C GLU A 199 79.24 -113.75 27.46
N ILE A 200 78.54 -113.47 28.57
CA ILE A 200 78.86 -114.00 29.90
C ILE A 200 78.65 -115.53 29.97
N SER A 201 77.67 -116.08 29.24
CA SER A 201 77.41 -117.53 29.21
C SER A 201 78.45 -118.33 28.41
N GLY A 202 79.15 -117.68 27.46
CA GLY A 202 80.37 -118.16 26.81
C GLY A 202 80.15 -118.98 25.53
N GLY A 203 80.54 -118.42 24.39
CA GLY A 203 80.53 -119.09 23.08
C GLY A 203 81.82 -119.87 22.77
N ARG A 204 81.72 -121.20 22.64
CA ARG A 204 82.75 -122.12 22.10
C ARG A 204 84.23 -121.78 22.39
N GLY A 205 84.72 -122.22 23.56
CA GLY A 205 86.13 -122.57 23.75
C GLY A 205 87.03 -121.54 24.44
N THR A 206 86.54 -120.33 24.73
CA THR A 206 87.20 -119.37 25.64
C THR A 206 86.51 -119.36 27.00
N GLY A 207 87.26 -119.08 28.07
CA GLY A 207 86.81 -119.30 29.45
C GLY A 207 85.70 -118.34 29.90
N ARG A 208 84.79 -118.85 30.75
CA ARG A 208 83.75 -118.03 31.41
C ARG A 208 84.39 -116.95 32.28
N GLY A 209 84.02 -115.69 32.07
CA GLY A 209 84.47 -114.56 32.89
C GLY A 209 84.10 -113.21 32.28
N LYS A 210 84.28 -112.13 33.04
CA LYS A 210 84.11 -110.75 32.55
C LYS A 210 85.26 -110.36 31.61
N GLY A 211 85.15 -110.73 30.34
CA GLY A 211 86.03 -110.24 29.28
C GLY A 211 85.83 -108.73 29.04
N PRO A 212 86.77 -108.06 28.33
CA PRO A 212 86.67 -106.63 28.03
C PRO A 212 85.41 -106.29 27.20
N ILE A 213 84.92 -107.21 26.37
CA ILE A 213 83.67 -107.05 25.62
C ILE A 213 82.45 -106.99 26.56
N ALA A 214 82.39 -107.89 27.55
CA ALA A 214 81.33 -107.87 28.56
C ALA A 214 81.38 -106.60 29.44
N GLN A 215 82.57 -106.11 29.79
CA GLN A 215 82.72 -104.84 30.51
C GLN A 215 82.26 -103.64 29.68
N ASN A 216 82.57 -103.60 28.38
CA ASN A 216 82.08 -102.55 27.49
C ASN A 216 80.54 -102.59 27.36
N LEU A 217 79.94 -103.78 27.23
CA LEU A 217 78.48 -103.94 27.22
C LEU A 217 77.82 -103.55 28.56
N GLU A 218 78.45 -103.84 29.71
CA GLU A 218 77.99 -103.34 31.02
C GLU A 218 78.03 -101.80 31.07
N ASN A 219 79.08 -101.18 30.55
CA ASN A 219 79.22 -99.72 30.48
C ASN A 219 78.18 -99.08 29.54
N GLU A 220 77.96 -99.61 28.32
CA GLU A 220 76.91 -99.15 27.40
C GLU A 220 75.50 -99.28 28.02
N ILE A 221 75.24 -100.34 28.79
CA ILE A 221 73.97 -100.51 29.51
C ILE A 221 73.82 -99.49 30.65
N LEU A 222 74.90 -99.14 31.35
CA LEU A 222 74.88 -98.11 32.40
C LEU A 222 74.69 -96.71 31.81
N GLU A 223 75.37 -96.38 30.71
CA GLU A 223 75.22 -95.13 29.97
C GLU A 223 73.78 -94.96 29.47
N HIS A 224 73.23 -95.96 28.76
CA HIS A 224 71.84 -95.91 28.30
C HIS A 224 70.81 -95.91 29.42
N LYS A 225 71.11 -96.48 30.60
CA LYS A 225 70.25 -96.34 31.79
C LYS A 225 70.27 -94.91 32.34
N ALA A 226 71.43 -94.28 32.44
CA ALA A 226 71.54 -92.89 32.88
C ALA A 226 70.80 -91.95 31.92
N GLU A 227 70.98 -92.13 30.60
CA GLU A 227 70.19 -91.41 29.58
C GLU A 227 68.68 -91.66 29.75
N LEU A 228 68.25 -92.91 29.97
CA LEU A 228 66.84 -93.25 30.18
C LEU A 228 66.26 -92.55 31.43
N GLU A 229 67.01 -92.50 32.54
CA GLU A 229 66.61 -91.76 33.74
C GLU A 229 66.50 -90.25 33.48
N THR A 230 67.42 -89.67 32.68
CA THR A 230 67.30 -88.26 32.28
C THR A 230 66.09 -87.98 31.39
N LEU A 231 65.74 -88.88 30.46
CA LEU A 231 64.54 -88.76 29.61
C LEU A 231 63.25 -88.90 30.43
N ILE A 232 63.18 -89.84 31.37
CA ILE A 232 62.03 -89.99 32.27
C ILE A 232 61.84 -88.75 33.15
N LYS A 233 62.95 -88.16 33.63
CA LYS A 233 62.90 -86.90 34.38
C LYS A 233 62.42 -85.73 33.53
N ASP A 234 62.99 -85.56 32.33
CA ASP A 234 62.60 -84.49 31.38
C ASP A 234 61.13 -84.61 30.96
N ARG A 235 60.62 -85.84 30.74
CA ARG A 235 59.19 -86.11 30.52
C ARG A 235 58.33 -85.54 31.64
N ASN A 236 58.63 -85.89 32.89
CA ASN A 236 57.83 -85.50 34.05
C ASN A 236 57.95 -83.99 34.35
N ASP A 237 59.14 -83.41 34.20
CA ASP A 237 59.39 -81.98 34.37
C ASP A 237 58.66 -81.15 33.28
N LYS A 238 58.51 -81.67 32.05
CA LYS A 238 57.73 -81.04 30.97
C LYS A 238 56.22 -81.22 31.16
N GLU A 239 55.76 -82.43 31.52
CA GLU A 239 54.34 -82.68 31.80
C GLU A 239 53.81 -81.76 32.88
N LYS A 240 54.54 -81.63 34.00
CA LYS A 240 54.17 -80.73 35.09
C LYS A 240 54.11 -79.26 34.65
N LYS A 241 55.10 -78.78 33.88
CA LYS A 241 55.10 -77.41 33.35
C LYS A 241 53.90 -77.11 32.43
N ILE A 242 53.43 -78.10 31.69
CA ILE A 242 52.23 -77.95 30.84
C ILE A 242 50.97 -77.85 31.71
N GLU A 243 50.86 -78.65 32.77
CA GLU A 243 49.73 -78.60 33.72
C GLU A 243 49.71 -77.28 34.52
N ASP A 244 50.86 -76.82 35.02
CA ASP A 244 51.00 -75.52 35.69
C ASP A 244 50.55 -74.35 34.78
N VAL A 245 50.74 -74.46 33.45
CA VAL A 245 50.30 -73.47 32.45
C VAL A 245 48.78 -73.49 32.21
N ILE A 246 48.14 -74.66 32.22
CA ILE A 246 46.68 -74.78 32.11
C ILE A 246 46.00 -74.15 33.34
N ILE A 247 46.58 -74.36 34.53
CA ILE A 247 46.14 -73.73 35.78
C ILE A 247 46.35 -72.21 35.74
N GLY A 248 47.54 -71.75 35.32
CA GLY A 248 47.84 -70.31 35.20
C GLY A 248 46.95 -69.56 34.18
N TYR A 249 46.42 -70.24 33.15
CA TYR A 249 45.45 -69.65 32.24
C TYR A 249 44.07 -69.47 32.88
N ASN A 250 43.60 -70.46 33.66
CA ASN A 250 42.35 -70.36 34.42
C ASN A 250 42.34 -69.14 35.36
N ASP A 251 43.43 -68.92 36.09
CA ASP A 251 43.59 -67.80 37.02
C ASP A 251 43.95 -66.46 36.34
N LYS A 252 44.04 -66.44 34.99
CA LYS A 252 44.43 -65.27 34.17
C LYS A 252 45.83 -64.71 34.48
N THR A 253 46.68 -65.52 35.09
CA THR A 253 48.08 -65.20 35.47
C THR A 253 49.09 -65.83 34.51
N LEU A 254 48.75 -65.88 33.22
CA LEU A 254 49.53 -66.59 32.21
C LEU A 254 50.91 -65.96 31.98
N ASP A 255 51.96 -66.77 32.16
CA ASP A 255 53.33 -66.42 31.73
C ASP A 255 53.58 -66.92 30.29
N GLU A 256 53.49 -66.00 29.32
CA GLU A 256 53.70 -66.27 27.88
C GLU A 256 55.11 -66.83 27.57
N GLY A 257 56.08 -66.62 28.46
CA GLY A 257 57.44 -67.15 28.32
C GLY A 257 57.53 -68.67 28.47
N VAL A 258 56.66 -69.29 29.29
CA VAL A 258 56.69 -70.73 29.55
C VAL A 258 56.17 -71.53 28.34
N LEU A 259 55.09 -71.05 27.71
CA LEU A 259 54.49 -71.64 26.51
C LEU A 259 55.45 -71.61 25.31
N THR A 260 56.09 -70.46 25.09
CA THR A 260 57.07 -70.30 24.00
C THR A 260 58.33 -71.13 24.24
N ALA A 261 58.79 -71.27 25.49
CA ALA A 261 59.90 -72.18 25.84
C ALA A 261 59.57 -73.67 25.63
N LEU A 262 58.30 -74.07 25.72
CA LEU A 262 57.83 -75.42 25.41
C LEU A 262 57.54 -75.65 23.91
N GLY A 263 57.72 -74.63 23.05
CA GLY A 263 57.43 -74.69 21.62
C GLY A 263 55.94 -74.60 21.27
N ILE A 264 55.07 -74.40 22.26
CA ILE A 264 53.62 -74.31 22.08
C ILE A 264 53.27 -72.88 21.65
N LYS A 265 53.03 -72.70 20.35
CA LYS A 265 52.59 -71.40 19.79
C LYS A 265 51.11 -71.15 20.09
N VAL A 266 50.85 -70.60 21.27
CA VAL A 266 49.53 -70.08 21.63
C VAL A 266 49.20 -68.84 20.80
N ALA A 267 48.04 -68.87 20.13
CA ALA A 267 47.46 -67.69 19.53
C ALA A 267 46.73 -66.88 20.60
N LYS A 268 47.29 -65.72 20.95
CA LYS A 268 46.65 -64.69 21.79
C LYS A 268 45.28 -64.31 21.21
N ASP A 269 44.29 -64.03 22.09
CA ASP A 269 42.86 -63.77 21.80
C ASP A 269 42.61 -63.27 20.37
N SER A 270 42.39 -64.24 19.47
CA SER A 270 42.57 -64.05 18.04
C SER A 270 41.19 -63.93 17.37
N PRO A 271 41.01 -63.01 16.41
CA PRO A 271 39.76 -62.90 15.65
C PRO A 271 39.29 -64.26 15.09
N LEU A 272 40.25 -65.10 14.67
CA LEU A 272 40.04 -66.45 14.12
C LEU A 272 39.54 -67.47 15.16
N PHE A 273 39.96 -67.35 16.43
CA PHE A 273 39.43 -68.18 17.52
C PHE A 273 38.04 -67.69 17.96
N ARG A 274 37.83 -66.38 17.99
CA ARG A 274 36.52 -65.80 18.29
C ARG A 274 35.48 -66.19 17.24
N GLU A 275 35.84 -66.13 15.96
CA GLU A 275 35.00 -66.54 14.83
C GLU A 275 34.62 -68.04 14.93
N ARG A 276 35.58 -68.92 15.20
CA ARG A 276 35.31 -70.36 15.44
C ARG A 276 34.45 -70.64 16.67
N ALA A 277 34.64 -69.90 17.76
CA ALA A 277 33.77 -70.00 18.94
C ALA A 277 32.33 -69.58 18.60
N ILE A 278 32.16 -68.52 17.80
CA ILE A 278 30.86 -68.08 17.30
C ILE A 278 30.24 -69.13 16.36
N GLU A 279 30.96 -69.70 15.40
CA GLU A 279 30.47 -70.79 14.52
C GLU A 279 30.00 -72.03 15.29
N GLN A 280 30.61 -72.32 16.43
CA GLN A 280 30.18 -73.40 17.33
C GLN A 280 28.92 -73.03 18.10
N LEU A 281 28.82 -71.79 18.61
CA LEU A 281 27.63 -71.28 19.28
C LEU A 281 26.43 -71.10 18.33
N GLU A 282 26.65 -70.76 17.06
CA GLU A 282 25.57 -70.67 16.06
C GLU A 282 24.84 -72.00 15.82
N LYS A 283 25.42 -73.14 16.22
CA LYS A 283 24.77 -74.46 16.17
C LYS A 283 23.82 -74.69 17.35
N ASP A 284 23.88 -73.88 18.40
CA ASP A 284 22.96 -73.97 19.54
C ASP A 284 21.63 -73.25 19.23
N SER A 285 20.53 -73.95 19.54
CA SER A 285 19.18 -73.41 19.52
C SER A 285 18.98 -72.20 20.44
N ALA A 286 19.75 -72.08 21.54
CA ALA A 286 19.68 -70.94 22.45
C ALA A 286 20.25 -69.67 21.78
N TYR A 287 21.42 -69.77 21.14
CA TYR A 287 22.03 -68.68 20.40
C TYR A 287 21.13 -68.19 19.26
N GLN A 288 20.59 -69.11 18.46
CA GLN A 288 19.71 -68.76 17.34
C GLN A 288 18.42 -68.04 17.78
N LYS A 289 17.83 -68.43 18.92
CA LYS A 289 16.65 -67.74 19.48
C LYS A 289 16.97 -66.30 19.91
N VAL A 290 18.13 -66.08 20.54
CA VAL A 290 18.55 -64.74 20.97
C VAL A 290 18.93 -63.88 19.77
N LYS A 291 19.62 -64.43 18.78
CA LYS A 291 19.92 -63.76 17.49
C LYS A 291 18.64 -63.26 16.82
N GLN A 292 17.64 -64.14 16.66
CA GLN A 292 16.32 -63.76 16.14
C GLN A 292 15.61 -62.70 16.99
N ALA A 293 15.71 -62.77 18.33
CA ALA A 293 15.12 -61.76 19.21
C ALA A 293 15.79 -60.38 19.04
N VAL A 294 17.10 -60.34 18.84
CA VAL A 294 17.86 -59.12 18.51
C VAL A 294 17.44 -58.56 17.15
N ASP A 295 17.32 -59.42 16.12
CA ASP A 295 16.86 -59.02 14.79
C ASP A 295 15.45 -58.40 14.85
N PHE A 296 14.50 -59.06 15.51
CA PHE A 296 13.14 -58.55 15.68
C PHE A 296 13.08 -57.27 16.52
N PHE A 297 13.95 -57.12 17.52
CA PHE A 297 14.04 -55.90 18.33
C PHE A 297 14.55 -54.70 17.51
N LEU A 298 15.63 -54.88 16.74
CA LEU A 298 16.19 -53.83 15.88
C LEU A 298 15.25 -53.47 14.72
N LEU A 299 14.65 -54.48 14.07
CA LEU A 299 13.62 -54.28 13.05
C LEU A 299 12.38 -53.57 13.63
N GLY A 300 11.95 -53.94 14.84
CA GLY A 300 10.86 -53.30 15.55
C GLY A 300 11.14 -51.82 15.88
N LEU A 301 12.33 -51.51 16.44
CA LEU A 301 12.77 -50.13 16.68
C LEU A 301 12.93 -49.33 15.38
N GLY A 302 13.40 -49.96 14.31
CA GLY A 302 13.48 -49.34 12.99
C GLY A 302 12.11 -48.96 12.45
N LEU A 303 11.19 -49.92 12.41
CA LEU A 303 9.85 -49.74 11.87
C LEU A 303 8.98 -48.82 12.74
N ILE A 304 9.06 -48.87 14.07
CA ILE A 304 8.24 -48.00 14.93
C ILE A 304 8.60 -46.51 14.77
N LEU A 305 9.84 -46.17 14.41
CA LEU A 305 10.22 -44.79 14.09
C LEU A 305 9.67 -44.34 12.73
N ILE A 306 9.70 -45.22 11.72
CA ILE A 306 9.06 -44.97 10.41
C ILE A 306 7.54 -44.82 10.56
N LEU A 307 6.89 -45.80 11.20
CA LEU A 307 5.45 -45.81 11.47
C LEU A 307 5.05 -44.62 12.35
N GLY A 308 5.86 -44.30 13.37
CA GLY A 308 5.70 -43.11 14.19
C GLY A 308 5.59 -41.86 13.32
N LYS A 309 6.52 -41.67 12.38
CA LYS A 309 6.49 -40.50 11.48
C LYS A 309 5.30 -40.50 10.50
N PHE A 310 4.87 -41.66 10.01
CA PHE A 310 3.66 -41.78 9.16
C PHE A 310 2.36 -41.48 9.95
N PHE A 311 2.22 -42.02 11.15
CA PHE A 311 1.04 -41.90 12.01
C PHE A 311 1.12 -40.72 12.99
N GLN A 312 2.01 -39.74 12.75
CA GLN A 312 2.09 -38.53 13.56
C GLN A 312 0.76 -37.76 13.51
N THR A 313 0.22 -37.42 14.69
CA THR A 313 -1.07 -36.71 14.79
C THR A 313 -1.00 -35.33 14.14
N LYS A 314 -2.12 -34.80 13.63
CA LYS A 314 -2.17 -33.47 12.99
C LYS A 314 -1.54 -32.37 13.85
N SER A 315 -1.74 -32.41 15.17
CA SER A 315 -1.14 -31.44 16.10
C SER A 315 0.38 -31.47 16.13
N VAL A 316 1.00 -32.64 15.94
CA VAL A 316 2.47 -32.78 15.81
C VAL A 316 2.95 -32.29 14.45
N GLN A 317 2.21 -32.56 13.37
CA GLN A 317 2.50 -32.03 12.03
C GLN A 317 2.50 -30.50 12.03
N LEU A 318 1.49 -29.89 12.64
CA LEU A 318 1.35 -28.44 12.77
C LEU A 318 2.43 -27.83 13.67
N TYR A 319 2.85 -28.53 14.72
CA TYR A 319 3.95 -28.09 15.58
C TYR A 319 5.28 -27.97 14.84
N PHE A 320 5.59 -28.90 13.93
CA PHE A 320 6.84 -28.87 13.15
C PHE A 320 6.82 -27.92 11.94
N SER A 321 5.66 -27.35 11.60
CA SER A 321 5.55 -26.37 10.51
C SER A 321 6.28 -25.07 10.84
N GLU A 322 7.41 -24.84 10.19
CA GLU A 322 8.23 -23.62 10.37
C GLU A 322 7.44 -22.37 10.01
N ILE A 323 6.66 -22.43 8.92
CA ILE A 323 5.80 -21.34 8.45
C ILE A 323 4.71 -21.00 9.46
N LEU A 324 4.10 -22.01 10.09
CA LEU A 324 3.07 -21.79 11.10
C LEU A 324 3.67 -21.24 12.39
N GLN A 325 4.86 -21.68 12.78
CA GLN A 325 5.60 -21.14 13.93
C GLN A 325 6.04 -19.68 13.71
N GLU A 326 6.46 -19.31 12.48
CA GLU A 326 6.77 -17.92 12.14
C GLU A 326 5.53 -17.03 12.19
N LYS A 327 4.38 -17.50 11.66
CA LYS A 327 3.09 -16.80 11.78
C LYS A 327 2.66 -16.70 13.25
N TRP A 328 2.87 -17.73 14.07
CA TRP A 328 2.57 -17.69 15.51
C TRP A 328 3.37 -16.61 16.25
N LEU A 329 4.67 -16.46 15.95
CA LEU A 329 5.49 -15.38 16.51
C LEU A 329 5.02 -13.97 16.13
N LYS A 330 4.38 -13.81 14.96
CA LYS A 330 3.76 -12.54 14.54
C LYS A 330 2.40 -12.33 15.22
N TYR A 331 1.63 -13.40 15.41
CA TYR A 331 0.37 -13.39 16.16
C TYR A 331 0.57 -13.03 17.64
N GLU A 332 1.57 -13.62 18.33
CA GLU A 332 1.93 -13.26 19.71
C GLU A 332 2.31 -11.78 19.90
N ARG A 333 2.61 -11.05 18.81
CA ARG A 333 2.92 -9.61 18.80
C ARG A 333 1.73 -8.74 18.38
N GLY A 334 0.55 -9.31 18.19
CA GLY A 334 -0.66 -8.60 17.77
C GLY A 334 -0.69 -8.17 16.30
N VAL A 335 0.25 -8.62 15.45
CA VAL A 335 0.37 -8.17 14.04
C VAL A 335 -0.90 -8.46 13.21
N PHE A 336 -1.71 -9.44 13.62
CA PHE A 336 -2.96 -9.79 12.93
C PHE A 336 -4.23 -9.28 13.64
N ASP A 337 -4.12 -8.66 14.82
CA ASP A 337 -5.29 -8.38 15.68
C ASP A 337 -6.31 -7.42 15.05
N GLU A 338 -5.87 -6.53 14.16
CA GLU A 338 -6.75 -5.65 13.39
C GLU A 338 -7.68 -6.42 12.43
N TYR A 339 -7.16 -7.48 11.80
CA TYR A 339 -7.82 -8.26 10.75
C TYR A 339 -8.55 -9.50 11.28
N LEU A 340 -8.40 -9.80 12.57
CA LEU A 340 -9.02 -10.95 13.24
C LEU A 340 -10.27 -10.52 14.02
N ASN A 341 -11.19 -11.48 14.18
CA ASN A 341 -12.38 -11.29 15.01
C ASN A 341 -11.98 -10.90 16.45
N PRO A 342 -12.73 -10.06 17.17
CA PRO A 342 -12.37 -9.61 18.53
C PRO A 342 -12.09 -10.74 19.54
N THR A 343 -12.76 -11.89 19.38
CA THR A 343 -12.55 -13.12 20.16
C THR A 343 -11.28 -13.90 19.78
N GLU A 344 -10.77 -13.70 18.58
CA GLU A 344 -9.62 -14.40 17.99
C GLU A 344 -8.31 -13.60 18.09
N ARG A 345 -8.37 -12.35 18.60
CA ARG A 345 -7.20 -11.48 18.83
C ARG A 345 -6.24 -12.10 19.84
N SER A 346 -4.95 -11.85 19.65
CA SER A 346 -3.87 -12.31 20.52
C SER A 346 -4.11 -11.91 21.98
N SER A 347 -4.54 -10.67 22.20
CA SER A 347 -4.90 -10.11 23.50
C SER A 347 -6.08 -10.82 24.20
N SER A 348 -7.03 -11.37 23.44
CA SER A 348 -8.21 -12.07 23.96
C SER A 348 -7.98 -13.57 24.18
N LEU A 349 -7.24 -14.22 23.27
CA LEU A 349 -7.20 -15.68 23.14
C LEU A 349 -5.97 -16.32 23.80
N LEU A 350 -4.82 -15.62 23.85
CA LEU A 350 -3.62 -16.12 24.51
C LEU A 350 -3.75 -16.28 26.05
N PRO A 351 -4.46 -15.41 26.78
CA PRO A 351 -4.65 -15.59 28.23
C PRO A 351 -5.56 -16.76 28.60
N THR A 352 -6.42 -17.20 27.67
CA THR A 352 -7.55 -18.12 27.95
C THR A 352 -7.33 -19.54 27.45
N THR A 353 -6.49 -19.75 26.41
CA THR A 353 -6.40 -21.05 25.72
C THR A 353 -4.98 -21.63 25.70
N THR A 354 -4.79 -22.83 26.23
CA THR A 354 -3.51 -23.56 26.17
C THR A 354 -3.28 -24.20 24.80
N ALA A 355 -2.64 -23.46 23.88
CA ALA A 355 -2.14 -23.89 22.56
C ALA A 355 -3.16 -24.60 21.64
N PHE A 356 -3.56 -23.92 20.56
CA PHE A 356 -4.65 -24.32 19.65
C PHE A 356 -4.21 -24.46 18.17
N PRO A 357 -3.32 -25.40 17.79
CA PRO A 357 -2.63 -25.35 16.50
C PRO A 357 -3.53 -25.51 15.27
N ALA A 358 -4.58 -26.32 15.37
CA ALA A 358 -5.51 -26.55 14.27
C ALA A 358 -6.45 -25.36 14.02
N GLU A 359 -6.88 -24.68 15.10
CA GLU A 359 -7.67 -23.45 15.03
C GLU A 359 -6.81 -22.29 14.53
N PHE A 360 -5.54 -22.21 14.97
CA PHE A 360 -4.58 -21.23 14.48
C PHE A 360 -4.23 -21.42 13.00
N GLU A 361 -4.05 -22.67 12.53
CA GLU A 361 -3.93 -22.97 11.09
C GLU A 361 -5.15 -22.43 10.33
N ALA A 362 -6.36 -22.76 10.78
CA ALA A 362 -7.59 -22.31 10.13
C ALA A 362 -7.72 -20.77 10.11
N MET A 363 -7.39 -20.12 11.22
CA MET A 363 -7.38 -18.66 11.37
C MET A 363 -6.43 -17.99 10.38
N MET A 364 -5.18 -18.48 10.28
CA MET A 364 -4.18 -17.95 9.34
C MET A 364 -4.53 -18.24 7.88
N VAL A 365 -5.16 -19.38 7.57
CA VAL A 365 -5.68 -19.67 6.22
C VAL A 365 -6.81 -18.72 5.85
N ARG A 366 -7.78 -18.45 6.74
CA ARG A 366 -8.85 -17.47 6.48
C ARG A 366 -8.29 -16.07 6.25
N TYR A 367 -7.39 -15.61 7.12
CA TYR A 367 -6.71 -14.32 6.96
C TYR A 367 -6.01 -14.21 5.59
N ASN A 368 -5.26 -15.24 5.21
CA ASN A 368 -4.47 -15.22 3.98
C ASN A 368 -5.32 -15.37 2.71
N ASN A 369 -6.50 -16.00 2.78
CA ASN A 369 -7.47 -16.02 1.68
C ASN A 369 -8.15 -14.65 1.48
N ASN A 370 -8.35 -13.90 2.56
CA ASN A 370 -9.08 -12.62 2.55
C ASN A 370 -8.14 -11.39 2.47
N ILE A 371 -6.82 -11.59 2.40
CA ILE A 371 -5.83 -10.50 2.47
C ILE A 371 -6.02 -9.44 1.38
N SER A 372 -6.38 -9.85 0.16
CA SER A 372 -6.70 -8.94 -0.95
C SER A 372 -7.94 -8.09 -0.69
N GLU A 373 -8.94 -8.65 0.00
CA GLU A 373 -10.14 -7.92 0.40
C GLU A 373 -9.79 -6.89 1.47
N TYR A 374 -9.05 -7.27 2.51
CA TYR A 374 -8.59 -6.35 3.55
C TYR A 374 -7.73 -5.21 2.97
N GLU A 375 -6.77 -5.52 2.09
CA GLU A 375 -5.99 -4.51 1.36
C GLU A 375 -6.88 -3.57 0.53
N SER A 376 -7.92 -4.10 -0.13
CA SER A 376 -8.84 -3.28 -0.92
C SER A 376 -9.66 -2.33 -0.05
N GLN A 377 -10.15 -2.80 1.10
CA GLN A 377 -10.88 -1.98 2.07
C GLN A 377 -9.99 -0.88 2.67
N GLU A 378 -8.71 -1.19 2.91
CA GLU A 378 -7.73 -0.23 3.41
C GLU A 378 -7.36 0.84 2.35
N ARG A 379 -7.25 0.46 1.08
CA ARG A 379 -7.11 1.42 -0.04
C ARG A 379 -8.34 2.32 -0.13
N GLN A 380 -9.55 1.74 -0.09
CA GLN A 380 -10.80 2.52 -0.09
C GLN A 380 -10.90 3.50 1.09
N LYS A 381 -10.48 3.10 2.30
CA LYS A 381 -10.38 4.01 3.45
C LYS A 381 -9.42 5.18 3.17
N ARG A 382 -8.17 4.89 2.75
CA ARG A 382 -7.17 5.92 2.44
C ARG A 382 -7.60 6.84 1.30
N ASP A 383 -8.24 6.32 0.27
CA ASP A 383 -8.66 7.12 -0.88
C ASP A 383 -9.90 7.96 -0.53
N LYS A 384 -10.78 7.46 0.35
CA LYS A 384 -11.84 8.27 0.96
C LYS A 384 -11.26 9.38 1.85
N GLU A 385 -10.30 9.09 2.72
CA GLU A 385 -9.63 10.10 3.57
C GLU A 385 -8.96 11.20 2.73
N LYS A 386 -8.29 10.84 1.62
CA LYS A 386 -7.75 11.82 0.65
C LYS A 386 -8.86 12.65 0.00
N SER A 387 -9.95 12.01 -0.44
CA SER A 387 -11.09 12.70 -1.05
C SER A 387 -11.75 13.67 -0.08
N ASP A 388 -11.96 13.26 1.18
CA ASP A 388 -12.53 14.10 2.23
C ASP A 388 -11.60 15.29 2.54
N HIS A 389 -10.28 15.09 2.55
CA HIS A 389 -9.28 16.17 2.73
C HIS A 389 -9.25 17.14 1.53
N MET A 390 -9.33 16.64 0.29
CA MET A 390 -9.42 17.48 -0.91
C MET A 390 -10.72 18.30 -0.93
N ALA A 391 -11.85 17.71 -0.55
CA ALA A 391 -13.13 18.39 -0.44
C ALA A 391 -13.10 19.49 0.63
N GLN A 392 -12.47 19.24 1.79
CA GLN A 392 -12.25 20.28 2.81
C GLN A 392 -11.38 21.43 2.28
N GLN A 393 -10.27 21.14 1.60
CA GLN A 393 -9.42 22.19 1.00
C GLN A 393 -10.18 23.03 -0.03
N ALA A 394 -10.94 22.39 -0.93
CA ALA A 394 -11.76 23.09 -1.92
C ALA A 394 -12.84 23.96 -1.28
N TYR A 395 -13.48 23.50 -0.20
CA TYR A 395 -14.45 24.28 0.57
C TYR A 395 -13.83 25.55 1.19
N PHE A 396 -12.69 25.43 1.87
CA PHE A 396 -12.00 26.59 2.45
C PHE A 396 -11.47 27.56 1.40
N LEU A 397 -11.00 27.06 0.24
CA LEU A 397 -10.60 27.91 -0.88
C LEU A 397 -11.78 28.70 -1.47
N GLY A 398 -12.94 28.04 -1.64
CA GLY A 398 -14.18 28.69 -2.07
C GLY A 398 -14.63 29.79 -1.11
N ARG A 399 -14.66 29.49 0.21
CA ARG A 399 -14.96 30.47 1.26
C ARG A 399 -13.99 31.64 1.30
N ALA A 400 -12.68 31.40 1.10
CA ALA A 400 -11.68 32.45 1.04
C ALA A 400 -11.91 33.38 -0.16
N LYS A 401 -12.30 32.83 -1.31
CA LYS A 401 -12.67 33.60 -2.49
C LYS A 401 -13.94 34.44 -2.26
N GLU A 402 -15.03 33.84 -1.77
CA GLU A 402 -16.28 34.56 -1.43
C GLU A 402 -16.03 35.73 -0.47
N TYR A 403 -15.19 35.52 0.55
CA TYR A 403 -14.83 36.57 1.50
C TYR A 403 -14.02 37.70 0.83
N LYS A 404 -13.04 37.35 -0.02
CA LYS A 404 -12.22 38.32 -0.76
C LYS A 404 -13.07 39.15 -1.73
N ASP A 405 -13.90 38.49 -2.54
CA ASP A 405 -14.75 39.13 -3.55
C ASP A 405 -15.71 40.13 -2.88
N SER A 406 -16.35 39.73 -1.77
CA SER A 406 -17.21 40.61 -0.94
C SER A 406 -16.46 41.81 -0.36
N HIS A 407 -15.23 41.62 0.12
CA HIS A 407 -14.45 42.70 0.73
C HIS A 407 -13.95 43.71 -0.32
N ALA A 408 -13.52 43.23 -1.49
CA ALA A 408 -13.16 44.07 -2.63
C ALA A 408 -14.37 44.89 -3.12
N GLU A 409 -15.54 44.27 -3.28
CA GLU A 409 -16.77 44.98 -3.64
C GLU A 409 -17.15 46.10 -2.65
N PHE A 410 -16.93 45.89 -1.35
CA PHE A 410 -17.22 46.90 -0.33
C PHE A 410 -16.29 48.11 -0.44
N HIS A 411 -14.98 47.88 -0.54
CA HIS A 411 -14.00 48.96 -0.68
C HIS A 411 -14.14 49.70 -2.02
N ASN A 412 -14.46 48.98 -3.11
CA ASN A 412 -14.70 49.58 -4.41
C ASN A 412 -15.95 50.48 -4.41
N ARG A 413 -17.03 50.08 -3.71
CA ARG A 413 -18.22 50.92 -3.52
C ARG A 413 -17.90 52.18 -2.72
N ALA A 414 -17.19 52.06 -1.60
CA ALA A 414 -16.84 53.20 -0.76
C ALA A 414 -15.95 54.23 -1.49
N TYR A 415 -14.91 53.77 -2.17
CA TYR A 415 -14.00 54.64 -2.94
C TYR A 415 -14.73 55.36 -4.09
N ASN A 416 -15.56 54.63 -4.86
CA ASN A 416 -16.32 55.23 -5.95
C ASN A 416 -17.34 56.27 -5.45
N GLN A 417 -17.94 56.07 -4.27
CA GLN A 417 -18.82 57.06 -3.64
C GLN A 417 -18.06 58.35 -3.27
N GLU A 418 -16.94 58.24 -2.56
CA GLU A 418 -16.14 59.40 -2.12
C GLU A 418 -15.65 60.24 -3.31
N VAL A 419 -15.13 59.60 -4.37
CA VAL A 419 -14.67 60.30 -5.58
C VAL A 419 -15.84 60.96 -6.34
N THR A 420 -17.01 60.32 -6.36
CA THR A 420 -18.22 60.88 -7.02
C THR A 420 -18.74 62.10 -6.27
N GLU A 421 -18.81 62.03 -4.94
CA GLU A 421 -19.27 63.15 -4.10
C GLU A 421 -18.36 64.38 -4.22
N LEU A 422 -17.03 64.18 -4.21
CA LEU A 422 -16.06 65.26 -4.36
C LEU A 422 -16.19 66.01 -5.70
N ALA A 423 -16.33 65.28 -6.81
CA ALA A 423 -16.44 65.88 -8.14
C ALA A 423 -17.78 66.59 -8.36
N LEU A 424 -18.89 66.02 -7.87
CA LEU A 424 -20.20 66.69 -7.92
C LEU A 424 -20.20 67.97 -7.08
N ALA A 425 -19.57 67.95 -5.90
CA ALA A 425 -19.42 69.15 -5.05
C ALA A 425 -18.61 70.26 -5.75
N GLU A 426 -17.59 69.93 -6.55
CA GLU A 426 -16.86 70.93 -7.35
C GLU A 426 -17.75 71.55 -8.44
N ILE A 427 -18.56 70.75 -9.13
CA ILE A 427 -19.51 71.23 -10.15
C ILE A 427 -20.59 72.13 -9.52
N ASP A 428 -21.15 71.73 -8.37
CA ASP A 428 -22.10 72.54 -7.61
C ASP A 428 -21.48 73.88 -7.16
N ALA A 429 -20.23 73.88 -6.71
CA ALA A 429 -19.52 75.11 -6.33
C ALA A 429 -19.31 76.05 -7.54
N GLN A 430 -19.02 75.51 -8.74
CA GLN A 430 -18.92 76.30 -9.97
C GLN A 430 -20.28 76.93 -10.35
N GLU A 431 -21.39 76.19 -10.24
CA GLU A 431 -22.74 76.71 -10.49
C GLU A 431 -23.12 77.83 -9.51
N GLN A 432 -22.91 77.61 -8.21
CA GLN A 432 -23.21 78.60 -7.17
C GLN A 432 -22.38 79.88 -7.34
N ALA A 433 -21.09 79.78 -7.65
CA ALA A 433 -20.23 80.94 -7.90
C ALA A 433 -20.70 81.77 -9.11
N TYR A 434 -21.16 81.10 -10.19
CA TYR A 434 -21.70 81.78 -11.37
C TYR A 434 -23.02 82.49 -11.08
N LEU A 435 -23.95 81.80 -10.40
CA LEU A 435 -25.25 82.36 -9.99
C LEU A 435 -25.08 83.55 -9.03
N ALA A 436 -24.16 83.48 -8.07
CA ALA A 436 -23.88 84.57 -7.14
C ALA A 436 -23.35 85.83 -7.86
N LYS A 437 -22.52 85.65 -8.90
CA LYS A 437 -21.89 86.75 -9.64
C LYS A 437 -22.81 87.43 -10.66
N TYR A 438 -23.66 86.66 -11.35
CA TYR A 438 -24.45 87.16 -12.48
C TYR A 438 -25.97 87.11 -12.28
N GLY A 439 -26.49 86.28 -11.36
CA GLY A 439 -27.93 86.07 -11.19
C GLY A 439 -28.73 87.33 -10.84
N LYS A 440 -28.18 88.25 -10.04
CA LYS A 440 -28.83 89.55 -9.76
C LYS A 440 -29.00 90.42 -11.01
N ASN A 441 -28.06 90.33 -11.96
CA ASN A 441 -28.14 91.07 -13.22
C ASN A 441 -29.12 90.40 -14.19
N TYR A 442 -29.19 89.07 -14.20
CA TYR A 442 -30.16 88.32 -15.01
C TYR A 442 -31.61 88.77 -14.76
N TYR A 443 -32.06 88.79 -13.50
CA TYR A 443 -33.42 89.24 -13.17
C TYR A 443 -33.67 90.69 -13.59
N LYS A 444 -32.68 91.57 -13.40
CA LYS A 444 -32.76 92.98 -13.81
C LYS A 444 -32.92 93.10 -15.33
N TRP A 445 -32.05 92.45 -16.12
CA TRP A 445 -32.11 92.48 -17.58
C TRP A 445 -33.38 91.85 -18.13
N SER A 446 -33.91 90.80 -17.50
CA SER A 446 -35.18 90.19 -17.86
C SER A 446 -36.36 91.16 -17.68
N HIS A 447 -36.44 91.86 -16.54
CA HIS A 447 -37.44 92.90 -16.31
C HIS A 447 -37.30 94.11 -17.26
N GLU A 448 -36.07 94.60 -17.50
CA GLU A 448 -35.80 95.72 -18.41
C GLU A 448 -36.17 95.37 -19.86
N LYS A 449 -35.89 94.13 -20.30
CA LYS A 449 -36.35 93.59 -21.59
C LYS A 449 -37.88 93.56 -21.68
N GLN A 450 -38.56 93.04 -20.64
CA GLN A 450 -40.01 92.90 -20.67
C GLN A 450 -40.69 94.27 -20.79
N ALA A 451 -40.27 95.25 -20.00
CA ALA A 451 -40.81 96.61 -20.05
C ALA A 451 -40.69 97.25 -21.45
N LEU A 452 -39.53 97.13 -22.09
CA LEU A 452 -39.31 97.63 -23.46
C LEU A 452 -40.11 96.85 -24.51
N SER A 453 -40.34 95.54 -24.29
CA SER A 453 -41.17 94.70 -25.16
C SER A 453 -42.65 95.08 -25.08
N ASP A 454 -43.13 95.40 -23.88
CA ASP A 454 -44.52 95.83 -23.65
C ASP A 454 -44.76 97.23 -24.26
N GLU A 455 -43.78 98.14 -24.13
CA GLU A 455 -43.78 99.46 -24.78
C GLU A 455 -43.84 99.33 -26.32
N LEU A 456 -43.01 98.45 -26.90
CA LEU A 456 -43.00 98.18 -28.34
C LEU A 456 -44.36 97.66 -28.84
N GLN A 457 -45.02 96.77 -28.09
CA GLN A 457 -46.35 96.25 -28.45
C GLN A 457 -47.44 97.33 -28.41
N ALA A 458 -47.35 98.29 -27.49
CA ALA A 458 -48.30 99.40 -27.43
C ALA A 458 -48.20 100.30 -28.67
N ILE A 459 -46.98 100.62 -29.11
CA ILE A 459 -46.73 101.49 -30.26
C ILE A 459 -47.06 100.79 -31.59
N ASP A 460 -46.72 99.52 -31.76
CA ASP A 460 -47.11 98.72 -32.94
C ASP A 460 -48.65 98.62 -33.07
N LYS A 461 -49.37 98.54 -31.94
CA LYS A 461 -50.84 98.58 -31.94
C LYS A 461 -51.40 99.94 -32.36
N GLU A 462 -50.79 101.05 -31.95
CA GLU A 462 -51.20 102.39 -32.44
C GLU A 462 -50.90 102.54 -33.94
N TYR A 463 -49.72 102.12 -34.40
CA TYR A 463 -49.35 102.15 -35.82
C TYR A 463 -50.38 101.42 -36.70
N LYS A 464 -50.77 100.20 -36.31
CA LYS A 464 -51.82 99.42 -36.99
C LYS A 464 -53.17 100.13 -36.99
N SER A 465 -53.55 100.80 -35.89
CA SER A 465 -54.78 101.60 -35.84
C SER A 465 -54.77 102.77 -36.82
N LYS A 466 -53.65 103.50 -36.96
CA LYS A 466 -53.52 104.59 -37.95
C LYS A 466 -53.53 104.07 -39.39
N GLN A 467 -52.91 102.91 -39.63
CA GLN A 467 -52.89 102.28 -40.95
C GLN A 467 -54.31 101.95 -41.43
N ASN A 468 -55.13 101.32 -40.58
CA ASN A 468 -56.52 101.00 -40.91
C ASN A 468 -57.35 102.27 -41.17
N GLY A 469 -57.25 103.28 -40.29
CA GLY A 469 -57.98 104.55 -40.47
C GLY A 469 -57.62 105.31 -41.74
N ARG A 470 -56.40 105.11 -42.29
CA ARG A 470 -56.03 105.62 -43.62
C ARG A 470 -56.76 104.88 -44.74
N GLN A 471 -56.87 103.55 -44.67
CA GLN A 471 -57.55 102.75 -45.69
C GLN A 471 -59.04 103.08 -45.76
N GLU A 472 -59.71 103.16 -44.60
CA GLU A 472 -61.13 103.55 -44.51
C GLU A 472 -61.39 104.92 -45.18
N TYR A 473 -60.49 105.89 -45.00
CA TYR A 473 -60.59 107.23 -45.59
C TYR A 473 -60.40 107.24 -47.13
N GLU A 474 -59.53 106.38 -47.65
CA GLU A 474 -59.32 106.21 -49.10
C GLU A 474 -60.52 105.50 -49.75
N GLU A 475 -61.12 104.51 -49.08
CA GLU A 475 -62.31 103.77 -49.54
C GLU A 475 -63.59 104.62 -49.57
N GLU A 476 -63.87 105.41 -48.52
CA GLU A 476 -65.09 106.24 -48.45
C GLU A 476 -65.15 107.26 -49.60
N ARG A 477 -64.00 107.83 -49.97
CA ARG A 477 -63.87 108.77 -51.09
C ARG A 477 -64.18 108.11 -52.43
N LEU A 478 -63.64 106.91 -52.67
CA LEU A 478 -63.89 106.15 -53.90
C LEU A 478 -65.36 105.77 -54.03
N ALA A 479 -65.99 105.31 -52.94
CA ALA A 479 -67.40 104.92 -52.94
C ALA A 479 -68.35 106.08 -53.31
N LYS A 480 -68.12 107.28 -52.75
CA LYS A 480 -68.90 108.49 -53.07
C LYS A 480 -68.79 108.88 -54.55
N LEU A 481 -67.57 108.88 -55.09
CA LEU A 481 -67.31 109.27 -56.47
C LEU A 481 -67.92 108.26 -57.46
N GLU A 482 -67.80 106.96 -57.18
CA GLU A 482 -68.42 105.90 -57.96
C GLU A 482 -69.96 105.95 -57.92
N GLN A 483 -70.57 106.32 -56.78
CA GLN A 483 -72.03 106.50 -56.68
C GLN A 483 -72.54 107.61 -57.60
N VAL A 484 -71.96 108.82 -57.54
CA VAL A 484 -72.41 109.95 -58.38
C VAL A 484 -72.18 109.66 -59.87
N GLN A 485 -71.10 108.93 -60.21
CA GLN A 485 -70.85 108.47 -61.58
C GLN A 485 -71.94 107.52 -62.09
N ARG A 486 -72.35 106.54 -61.27
CA ARG A 486 -73.44 105.59 -61.61
C ARG A 486 -74.77 106.31 -61.86
N ASP A 487 -75.15 107.24 -60.97
CA ASP A 487 -76.40 108.01 -61.10
C ASP A 487 -76.40 108.86 -62.38
N LEU A 488 -75.26 109.45 -62.73
CA LEU A 488 -75.06 110.23 -63.95
C LEU A 488 -75.15 109.38 -65.22
N ASP A 489 -74.63 108.16 -65.24
CA ASP A 489 -74.74 107.25 -66.39
C ASP A 489 -76.17 106.72 -66.57
N ILE A 490 -76.89 106.44 -65.48
CA ILE A 490 -78.33 106.12 -65.53
C ILE A 490 -79.13 107.27 -66.16
N LEU A 491 -78.81 108.52 -65.80
CA LEU A 491 -79.46 109.70 -66.39
C LEU A 491 -79.14 109.87 -67.88
N LYS A 492 -77.90 109.63 -68.34
CA LYS A 492 -77.55 109.65 -69.78
C LYS A 492 -78.38 108.67 -70.59
N VAL A 493 -78.54 107.43 -70.10
CA VAL A 493 -79.35 106.41 -70.80
C VAL A 493 -80.80 106.86 -70.92
N LYS A 494 -81.37 107.50 -69.88
CA LYS A 494 -82.73 108.07 -69.94
C LYS A 494 -82.86 109.21 -70.94
N VAL A 495 -81.86 110.09 -71.08
CA VAL A 495 -81.87 111.17 -72.10
C VAL A 495 -82.06 110.61 -73.50
N VAL A 496 -81.24 109.64 -73.90
CA VAL A 496 -81.27 109.06 -75.27
C VAL A 496 -82.64 108.47 -75.61
N GLY A 497 -83.31 107.84 -74.63
CA GLY A 497 -84.68 107.34 -74.80
C GLY A 497 -85.73 108.45 -74.96
N SER A 498 -85.60 109.56 -74.21
CA SER A 498 -86.53 110.70 -74.27
C SER A 498 -86.29 111.66 -75.45
N GLU A 499 -85.10 111.65 -76.06
CA GLU A 499 -84.70 112.60 -77.12
C GLU A 499 -85.55 112.49 -78.40
N HIS A 500 -86.20 111.35 -78.60
CA HIS A 500 -87.05 111.05 -79.76
C HIS A 500 -88.55 111.10 -79.42
N ASP A 501 -88.93 111.46 -78.20
CA ASP A 501 -90.33 111.64 -77.78
C ASP A 501 -90.76 113.10 -78.00
N TYR A 502 -91.29 113.36 -79.21
CA TYR A 502 -91.74 114.69 -79.65
C TYR A 502 -93.07 115.15 -79.02
N THR A 503 -93.55 114.49 -77.95
CA THR A 503 -94.70 114.97 -77.18
C THR A 503 -94.33 116.15 -76.26
N LEU A 504 -95.34 116.92 -75.85
CA LEU A 504 -95.16 118.03 -74.89
C LEU A 504 -94.73 117.55 -73.49
N GLU A 505 -95.01 116.29 -73.14
CA GLU A 505 -94.49 115.66 -71.92
C GLU A 505 -93.06 115.15 -72.12
N GLY A 506 -92.75 114.46 -73.23
CA GLY A 506 -91.40 113.98 -73.57
C GLY A 506 -90.35 115.09 -73.60
N THR A 507 -90.70 116.26 -74.14
CA THR A 507 -89.83 117.43 -74.14
C THR A 507 -89.57 118.02 -72.75
N LYS A 508 -90.56 117.99 -71.84
CA LYS A 508 -90.37 118.43 -70.44
C LYS A 508 -89.52 117.44 -69.64
N THR A 509 -89.71 116.13 -69.83
CA THR A 509 -88.86 115.12 -69.19
C THR A 509 -87.43 115.19 -69.72
N TYR A 510 -87.22 115.36 -71.02
CA TYR A 510 -85.88 115.60 -71.59
C TYR A 510 -85.19 116.80 -70.93
N GLU A 511 -85.87 117.96 -70.82
CA GLU A 511 -85.29 119.15 -70.18
C GLU A 511 -84.96 118.92 -68.69
N HIS A 512 -85.81 118.20 -67.96
CA HIS A 512 -85.53 117.84 -66.57
C HIS A 512 -84.34 116.89 -66.45
N ILE A 513 -84.23 115.86 -67.30
CA ILE A 513 -83.11 114.92 -67.25
C ILE A 513 -81.80 115.62 -67.65
N GLN A 514 -81.81 116.52 -68.63
CA GLN A 514 -80.66 117.38 -68.97
C GLN A 514 -80.21 118.25 -67.78
N LYS A 515 -81.15 118.88 -67.05
CA LYS A 515 -80.81 119.63 -65.81
C LYS A 515 -80.25 118.71 -64.73
N SER A 516 -80.79 117.50 -64.57
CA SER A 516 -80.25 116.50 -63.63
C SER A 516 -78.83 116.03 -64.03
N ILE A 517 -78.52 115.86 -65.32
CA ILE A 517 -77.17 115.56 -65.79
C ILE A 517 -76.22 116.72 -65.49
N ALA A 518 -76.62 117.97 -65.76
CA ALA A 518 -75.82 119.15 -65.45
C ALA A 518 -75.50 119.23 -63.95
N TYR A 519 -76.48 118.97 -63.09
CA TYR A 519 -76.30 118.91 -61.64
C TYR A 519 -75.32 117.82 -61.20
N HIS A 520 -75.45 116.57 -61.70
CA HIS A 520 -74.53 115.50 -61.32
C HIS A 520 -73.11 115.72 -61.88
N LYS A 521 -72.96 116.32 -63.08
CA LYS A 521 -71.64 116.78 -63.57
C LYS A 521 -71.02 117.82 -62.64
N GLN A 522 -71.83 118.73 -62.10
CA GLN A 522 -71.37 119.73 -61.14
C GLN A 522 -71.05 119.12 -59.77
N GLN A 523 -71.74 118.06 -59.33
CA GLN A 523 -71.38 117.30 -58.14
C GLN A 523 -70.07 116.52 -58.31
N ILE A 524 -69.86 115.83 -59.44
CA ILE A 524 -68.57 115.18 -59.74
C ILE A 524 -67.47 116.24 -59.68
N LYS A 525 -67.65 117.36 -60.38
CA LYS A 525 -66.67 118.45 -60.34
C LYS A 525 -66.47 119.01 -58.93
N ALA A 526 -67.49 119.12 -58.10
CA ALA A 526 -67.34 119.57 -56.72
C ALA A 526 -66.59 118.54 -55.83
N LEU A 527 -66.75 117.24 -56.08
CA LEU A 527 -65.99 116.17 -55.42
C LEU A 527 -64.54 116.10 -55.91
N GLU A 528 -64.29 116.44 -57.18
CA GLU A 528 -62.96 116.62 -57.76
C GLU A 528 -62.31 117.91 -57.20
N ASP A 529 -63.01 119.05 -57.19
CA ASP A 529 -62.49 120.32 -56.66
C ASP A 529 -62.26 120.25 -55.12
N ALA A 530 -62.98 119.38 -54.39
CA ALA A 530 -62.76 119.08 -52.97
C ALA A 530 -61.49 118.26 -52.67
N HIS A 531 -60.65 117.95 -53.67
CA HIS A 531 -59.40 117.20 -53.53
C HIS A 531 -58.49 117.70 -52.39
N LEU A 532 -58.44 119.02 -52.17
CA LEU A 532 -57.46 119.64 -51.26
C LEU A 532 -57.61 119.17 -49.80
N GLU A 533 -58.83 119.09 -49.28
CA GLU A 533 -59.10 118.69 -47.88
C GLU A 533 -58.83 117.19 -47.64
N TYR A 534 -59.04 116.36 -48.66
CA TYR A 534 -58.71 114.93 -48.62
C TYR A 534 -57.20 114.70 -48.58
N ASP A 535 -56.44 115.38 -49.45
CA ASP A 535 -54.99 115.21 -49.53
C ASP A 535 -54.28 115.72 -48.25
N GLU A 536 -54.76 116.80 -47.62
CA GLU A 536 -54.23 117.27 -46.32
C GLU A 536 -54.39 116.23 -45.19
N ASN A 537 -55.54 115.56 -45.11
CA ASN A 537 -55.80 114.55 -44.08
C ASN A 537 -54.94 113.30 -44.29
N LEU A 538 -54.75 112.85 -45.53
CA LEU A 538 -53.85 111.72 -45.84
C LEU A 538 -52.38 112.06 -45.52
N VAL A 539 -51.92 113.27 -45.83
CA VAL A 539 -50.57 113.74 -45.45
C VAL A 539 -50.38 113.79 -43.93
N LYS A 540 -51.42 114.17 -43.17
CA LYS A 540 -51.39 114.19 -41.70
C LYS A 540 -51.27 112.78 -41.12
N LEU A 541 -52.03 111.81 -41.64
CA LEU A 541 -51.92 110.39 -41.28
C LEU A 541 -50.54 109.82 -41.61
N ALA A 542 -50.02 110.08 -42.82
CA ALA A 542 -48.70 109.61 -43.24
C ALA A 542 -47.56 110.11 -42.33
N LYS A 543 -47.60 111.38 -41.90
CA LYS A 543 -46.64 111.95 -40.94
C LYS A 543 -46.71 111.25 -39.57
N GLN A 544 -47.90 110.95 -39.06
CA GLN A 544 -48.05 110.21 -37.80
C GLN A 544 -47.49 108.79 -37.90
N MET A 545 -47.76 108.08 -39.01
CA MET A 545 -47.20 106.75 -39.24
C MET A 545 -45.67 106.77 -39.32
N THR A 546 -45.08 107.76 -39.98
CA THR A 546 -43.60 107.89 -40.07
C THR A 546 -42.95 108.09 -38.69
N TYR A 547 -43.57 108.88 -37.81
CA TYR A 547 -43.09 109.05 -36.43
C TYR A 547 -43.12 107.72 -35.65
N LEU A 548 -44.25 106.99 -35.70
CA LEU A 548 -44.41 105.70 -35.03
C LEU A 548 -43.40 104.64 -35.55
N THR A 549 -43.08 104.65 -36.85
CA THR A 549 -42.03 103.77 -37.40
C THR A 549 -40.65 104.05 -36.79
N GLN A 550 -40.26 105.33 -36.65
CA GLN A 550 -38.98 105.70 -36.03
C GLN A 550 -38.90 105.30 -34.55
N GLU A 551 -40.03 105.36 -33.84
CA GLU A 551 -40.11 104.97 -32.43
C GLU A 551 -40.00 103.44 -32.26
N ILE A 552 -40.65 102.67 -33.14
CA ILE A 552 -40.51 101.20 -33.24
C ILE A 552 -39.05 100.80 -33.51
N GLU A 553 -38.36 101.44 -34.46
CA GLU A 553 -36.94 101.19 -34.72
C GLU A 553 -36.06 101.52 -33.50
N GLY A 554 -36.32 102.66 -32.85
CA GLY A 554 -35.62 103.08 -31.64
C GLY A 554 -35.76 102.10 -30.46
N LEU A 555 -36.94 101.54 -30.25
CA LEU A 555 -37.17 100.51 -29.22
C LEU A 555 -36.50 99.18 -29.56
N ASN A 556 -36.55 98.74 -30.83
CA ASN A 556 -35.85 97.52 -31.26
C ASN A 556 -34.33 97.60 -31.04
N LEU A 557 -33.72 98.77 -31.30
CA LEU A 557 -32.30 99.00 -31.00
C LEU A 557 -31.98 98.95 -29.49
N LYS A 558 -32.89 99.41 -28.63
CA LYS A 558 -32.76 99.30 -27.16
C LYS A 558 -32.94 97.87 -26.64
N LEU A 559 -33.81 97.08 -27.27
CA LEU A 559 -34.11 95.68 -26.89
C LEU A 559 -32.95 94.73 -27.17
N LYS A 560 -32.30 94.86 -28.34
CA LYS A 560 -31.23 93.96 -28.80
C LYS A 560 -30.18 93.59 -27.74
N PRO A 561 -29.51 94.53 -27.04
CA PRO A 561 -28.47 94.19 -26.07
C PRO A 561 -28.96 93.43 -24.83
N TYR A 562 -30.28 93.35 -24.57
CA TYR A 562 -30.81 92.51 -23.49
C TYR A 562 -31.06 91.06 -23.94
N TYR A 563 -31.39 90.83 -25.21
CA TYR A 563 -31.44 89.47 -25.76
C TYR A 563 -30.06 88.82 -25.72
N ASP A 564 -29.03 89.53 -26.19
CA ASP A 564 -27.65 89.02 -26.24
C ASP A 564 -27.14 88.61 -24.84
N LYS A 565 -27.35 89.47 -23.82
CA LYS A 565 -26.91 89.22 -22.43
C LYS A 565 -27.62 88.05 -21.75
N LEU A 566 -28.90 87.83 -22.05
CA LEU A 566 -29.66 86.71 -21.48
C LEU A 566 -29.23 85.38 -22.13
N ALA A 567 -29.00 85.38 -23.45
CA ALA A 567 -28.50 84.21 -24.17
C ALA A 567 -27.09 83.78 -23.70
N GLU A 568 -26.18 84.73 -23.47
CA GLU A 568 -24.84 84.44 -22.94
C GLU A 568 -24.90 83.78 -21.54
N PHE A 569 -25.81 84.24 -20.68
CA PHE A 569 -26.01 83.67 -19.35
C PHE A 569 -26.57 82.24 -19.40
N GLU A 570 -27.54 81.97 -20.28
CA GLU A 570 -28.12 80.65 -20.48
C GLU A 570 -27.10 79.67 -21.07
N GLN A 571 -26.32 80.09 -22.07
CA GLN A 571 -25.31 79.25 -22.71
C GLN A 571 -24.23 78.78 -21.73
N TYR A 572 -23.76 79.65 -20.83
CA TYR A 572 -22.76 79.27 -19.83
C TYR A 572 -23.31 78.27 -18.80
N ARG A 573 -24.57 78.43 -18.39
CA ARG A 573 -25.25 77.52 -17.47
C ARG A 573 -25.47 76.13 -18.10
N GLU A 574 -25.79 76.07 -19.38
CA GLU A 574 -25.92 74.82 -20.13
C GLU A 574 -24.60 74.03 -20.14
N VAL A 575 -23.45 74.68 -20.32
CA VAL A 575 -22.13 74.02 -20.25
C VAL A 575 -21.86 73.38 -18.87
N ILE A 576 -22.36 73.99 -17.77
CA ILE A 576 -22.26 73.39 -16.44
C ILE A 576 -23.17 72.15 -16.31
N TYR A 577 -24.39 72.19 -16.87
CA TYR A 577 -25.27 71.01 -16.87
C TYR A 577 -24.72 69.86 -17.73
N GLN A 578 -24.14 70.14 -18.89
CA GLN A 578 -23.51 69.10 -19.72
C GLN A 578 -22.35 68.42 -18.98
N LYS A 579 -21.47 69.18 -18.31
CA LYS A 579 -20.42 68.59 -17.44
C LYS A 579 -20.98 67.69 -16.34
N ARG A 580 -22.11 68.06 -15.73
CA ARG A 580 -22.80 67.25 -14.70
C ARG A 580 -23.31 65.93 -15.29
N LEU A 581 -23.89 65.97 -16.49
CA LEU A 581 -24.39 64.80 -17.21
C LEU A 581 -23.27 63.87 -17.68
N ASP A 582 -22.20 64.41 -18.27
CA ASP A 582 -21.02 63.64 -18.70
C ASP A 582 -20.39 62.90 -17.52
N TYR A 583 -20.21 63.58 -16.37
CA TYR A 583 -19.62 62.96 -15.18
C TYR A 583 -20.50 61.84 -14.60
N MET A 584 -21.83 62.00 -14.62
CA MET A 584 -22.77 60.94 -14.23
C MET A 584 -22.79 59.74 -15.20
N SER A 585 -22.27 59.90 -16.42
CA SER A 585 -22.33 58.88 -17.48
C SER A 585 -21.06 58.01 -17.57
N ASP A 586 -19.86 58.59 -17.40
CA ASP A 586 -18.63 57.99 -17.95
C ASP A 586 -17.61 57.43 -16.93
N HIS A 587 -17.90 57.45 -15.62
CA HIS A 587 -16.96 57.00 -14.57
C HIS A 587 -17.30 55.64 -13.90
N ILE A 588 -16.94 54.55 -14.59
CA ILE A 588 -16.82 53.18 -14.00
C ILE A 588 -15.63 52.42 -14.65
N LYS A 589 -14.42 53.01 -14.75
CA LYS A 589 -13.36 52.45 -15.62
C LYS A 589 -11.93 52.22 -15.08
N HIS A 590 -11.58 52.61 -13.86
CA HIS A 590 -10.38 52.07 -13.20
C HIS A 590 -10.48 52.18 -11.68
N ASN A 591 -10.16 51.09 -10.97
CA ASN A 591 -10.10 51.05 -9.52
C ASN A 591 -8.71 50.53 -9.07
N PRO A 592 -8.00 51.24 -8.18
CA PRO A 592 -6.66 50.84 -7.74
C PRO A 592 -6.61 49.54 -6.91
N TYR A 593 -7.75 48.96 -6.51
CA TYR A 593 -7.81 47.68 -5.80
C TYR A 593 -7.74 46.44 -6.71
N ASP A 594 -7.83 46.59 -8.04
CA ASP A 594 -7.78 45.45 -8.98
C ASP A 594 -6.41 44.74 -9.00
N ASP A 595 -5.32 45.42 -8.58
CA ASP A 595 -3.95 44.89 -8.56
C ASP A 595 -3.66 43.89 -7.41
N TYR A 596 -4.53 43.77 -6.41
CA TYR A 596 -4.33 42.88 -5.24
C TYR A 596 -4.74 41.41 -5.51
N ASN A 597 -4.31 40.85 -6.64
CA ASN A 597 -4.76 39.54 -7.14
C ASN A 597 -3.63 38.51 -7.33
N THR A 598 -2.94 38.16 -6.24
CA THR A 598 -1.98 37.03 -6.23
C THR A 598 -2.61 35.74 -5.67
N GLU A 599 -2.11 34.59 -6.13
CA GLU A 599 -2.52 33.27 -5.60
C GLU A 599 -2.07 33.07 -4.13
N GLU A 600 -1.02 33.78 -3.70
CA GLU A 600 -0.46 33.68 -2.34
C GLU A 600 -1.42 34.23 -1.29
N ASP A 601 -2.13 35.32 -1.59
CA ASP A 601 -3.13 35.91 -0.69
C ASP A 601 -4.30 34.94 -0.42
N LEU A 602 -4.80 34.27 -1.47
CA LEU A 602 -5.88 33.29 -1.35
C LEU A 602 -5.47 32.09 -0.49
N ALA A 603 -4.22 31.64 -0.61
CA ALA A 603 -3.66 30.59 0.24
C ALA A 603 -3.55 31.02 1.71
N TYR A 604 -3.20 32.29 1.98
CA TYR A 604 -3.16 32.85 3.32
C TYR A 604 -4.55 32.87 3.98
N TYR A 605 -5.57 33.42 3.31
CA TYR A 605 -6.93 33.48 3.85
C TYR A 605 -7.55 32.10 4.05
N ALA A 606 -7.35 31.15 3.12
CA ALA A 606 -7.85 29.77 3.28
C ALA A 606 -7.24 29.08 4.51
N LYS A 607 -5.95 29.32 4.80
CA LYS A 607 -5.26 28.80 5.98
C LYS A 607 -5.76 29.44 7.27
N HIS A 608 -6.04 30.75 7.26
CA HIS A 608 -6.62 31.46 8.41
C HIS A 608 -7.99 30.89 8.78
N LEU A 609 -8.90 30.78 7.80
CA LEU A 609 -10.25 30.22 7.98
C LEU A 609 -10.22 28.76 8.47
N GLN A 610 -9.28 27.95 7.97
CA GLN A 610 -9.10 26.57 8.46
C GLN A 610 -8.62 26.53 9.92
N GLN A 611 -7.80 27.49 10.33
CA GLN A 611 -7.29 27.60 11.70
C GLN A 611 -8.36 28.13 12.66
N GLU A 612 -9.17 29.11 12.24
CA GLU A 612 -10.35 29.57 12.98
C GLU A 612 -11.39 28.46 13.15
N ALA A 613 -11.66 27.68 12.09
CA ALA A 613 -12.55 26.52 12.19
C ALA A 613 -12.07 25.51 13.25
N LYS A 614 -10.79 25.13 13.23
CA LYS A 614 -10.18 24.25 14.26
C LYS A 614 -10.23 24.85 15.66
N ASN A 615 -10.01 26.14 15.80
CA ASN A 615 -10.12 26.83 17.09
C ASN A 615 -11.58 26.86 17.57
N SER A 616 -12.56 27.00 16.67
CA SER A 616 -13.99 26.96 17.02
C SER A 616 -14.48 25.56 17.45
N GLU A 617 -13.93 24.48 16.89
CA GLU A 617 -14.22 23.11 17.36
C GLU A 617 -13.72 22.87 18.80
N SER A 618 -12.68 23.58 19.25
CA SER A 618 -12.24 23.54 20.65
C SER A 618 -13.15 24.32 21.62
N GLY A 619 -14.20 24.98 21.09
CA GLY A 619 -14.97 25.98 21.81
C GLY A 619 -16.48 26.03 21.52
N LEU A 620 -17.14 24.92 21.14
CA LEU A 620 -18.59 24.71 21.39
C LEU A 620 -19.07 23.29 21.02
N LEU A 621 -19.46 22.51 22.04
CA LEU A 621 -20.24 21.26 21.88
C LEU A 621 -21.67 21.60 21.41
N GLY A 622 -21.89 21.76 20.10
CA GLY A 622 -23.20 22.27 19.62
C GLY A 622 -23.61 22.11 18.15
N ALA A 623 -22.87 21.39 17.29
CA ALA A 623 -23.21 21.30 15.86
C ALA A 623 -22.94 19.93 15.20
N ARG A 624 -23.21 18.82 15.90
CA ARG A 624 -22.93 17.45 15.38
C ARG A 624 -24.06 16.89 14.48
N THR A 625 -24.70 17.74 13.67
CA THR A 625 -25.92 17.39 12.90
C THR A 625 -26.02 18.02 11.50
N HIS A 626 -24.92 18.16 10.74
CA HIS A 626 -25.03 18.49 9.30
C HIS A 626 -23.99 17.85 8.35
N TRP A 627 -23.24 16.84 8.80
CA TRP A 627 -22.20 16.18 7.99
C TRP A 627 -22.69 15.01 7.10
N HIS A 628 -24.00 14.86 6.88
CA HIS A 628 -24.53 13.79 6.03
C HIS A 628 -25.59 14.25 5.02
N ARG A 629 -25.36 13.81 3.78
CA ARG A 629 -26.19 13.86 2.57
C ARG A 629 -25.99 15.09 1.67
N VAL A 630 -24.98 14.98 0.79
CA VAL A 630 -24.96 15.64 -0.53
C VAL A 630 -25.72 14.73 -1.50
N PRO A 631 -26.84 15.16 -2.12
CA PRO A 631 -27.43 14.49 -3.27
C PRO A 631 -26.72 14.93 -4.55
N SER A 632 -26.33 13.97 -5.38
CA SER A 632 -25.76 14.21 -6.70
C SER A 632 -26.86 14.26 -7.77
N ASP A 633 -27.35 15.45 -8.13
CA ASP A 633 -27.72 15.80 -9.51
C ASP A 633 -28.10 17.29 -9.65
N PRO A 634 -27.88 17.93 -10.83
CA PRO A 634 -28.29 19.32 -11.07
C PRO A 634 -29.67 19.38 -11.75
N GLN A 635 -30.64 20.08 -11.14
CA GLN A 635 -31.81 20.55 -11.87
C GLN A 635 -31.90 22.07 -11.90
N VAL A 636 -31.76 22.58 -13.12
CA VAL A 636 -32.00 23.98 -13.51
C VAL A 636 -33.45 24.36 -13.19
N LYS A 637 -33.65 25.46 -12.47
CA LYS A 637 -34.92 26.20 -12.46
C LYS A 637 -34.68 27.68 -12.65
N ILE A 638 -35.22 28.19 -13.75
CA ILE A 638 -35.31 29.62 -14.11
C ILE A 638 -36.47 30.23 -13.29
N PRO A 639 -36.32 31.40 -12.64
CA PRO A 639 -37.44 32.13 -12.08
C PRO A 639 -38.16 32.95 -13.14
N SER A 640 -39.43 32.67 -13.37
CA SER A 640 -40.34 33.48 -14.18
C SER A 640 -40.97 34.59 -13.32
N HIS A 641 -40.81 35.86 -13.70
CA HIS A 641 -41.49 36.99 -13.07
C HIS A 641 -42.73 37.43 -13.86
N GLN A 642 -43.91 37.15 -13.29
CA GLN A 642 -45.24 37.76 -13.52
C GLN A 642 -46.13 37.15 -12.42
N ALA A 643 -47.17 37.77 -11.86
CA ALA A 643 -47.61 39.17 -11.71
C ALA A 643 -48.82 39.12 -10.74
N GLU A 644 -49.50 40.26 -10.49
CA GLU A 644 -50.84 40.32 -9.84
C GLU A 644 -50.91 39.95 -8.34
N MET A 645 -51.76 40.56 -7.48
CA MET A 645 -53.00 41.31 -7.70
C MET A 645 -53.20 42.54 -6.76
N LEU A 646 -53.94 43.53 -7.28
CA LEU A 646 -55.04 44.33 -6.69
C LEU A 646 -54.85 44.92 -5.26
N SER A 647 -54.85 46.25 -5.04
CA SER A 647 -55.89 47.28 -5.29
C SER A 647 -57.13 47.22 -4.36
N HIS A 648 -57.33 48.27 -3.56
CA HIS A 648 -58.65 48.82 -3.26
C HIS A 648 -58.55 50.31 -2.91
N GLU A 649 -59.47 51.11 -3.46
CA GLU A 649 -59.83 52.48 -3.02
C GLU A 649 -60.54 52.39 -1.64
N SER A 650 -60.89 53.42 -0.85
CA SER A 650 -60.99 54.89 -0.92
C SER A 650 -61.01 55.43 0.55
N GLN A 651 -61.26 56.70 0.96
CA GLN A 651 -61.54 58.00 0.31
C GLN A 651 -61.27 59.16 1.32
N ASP A 652 -60.67 60.28 0.88
CA ASP A 652 -60.93 61.69 1.28
C ASP A 652 -59.84 62.65 0.73
#